data_AF-A0A1S1U965-F1
#
_entry.id   AF-A0A1S1U965-F1
#
_cell.length_a   1.000
_cell.length_b   1.000
_cell.length_c   1.000
_cell.angle_alpha   90.00
_cell.angle_beta   90.00
_cell.angle_gamma   90.00
#
_symmetry.space_group_name_H-M   'P 1'
#
loop_
_entity.id
_entity.type
_entity.pdbx_description
1 polymer ?
#
loop_
_entity_poly.entity_id
_entity_poly.type
_entity_poly.pdbx_seq_one_letter_code
_entity_poly.pdbx_strand_id
1 'polypeptide(L)'
;MSAIVGTRDKRLQASAERFSTTADGKAILMTGSTPVFRVNSAGAGAPGSIAITAQPVNVVGDIVFSVSAGTQIAVDGNVVTVDFANMTTDTALVQARIREFGVDYVANYMISKVFDGIRGDTGLAGLNTGQAFAYKRAAAAPTDSPGDVIFTFATGSITTPAGNDLANGWSKNIPAGSAPLYVRVAAASSRNATDNIVANEWSSAVQLVRDGATGADGTNTAQAFAYKRAASAPVDSPGDVVYTFSSAAITTPAGNDLANGWSKTIPAGTAPLYVRVAAASSRNTTDGIAADEWTGAVQLARDGVDGIDGLNTAQAFAYKRAAALPADTPGDVIYTFVTAAITTPAGNDLANGWSKTIPAGTAPLYVRVAAASSRNTTDGIAANEWAAAVLLAQDGTPGQNGVNVAPVRIYQRGATSIAPALPSAACTFTFATGVLTGLNNGWSTQVPMAGGAYLFTSGATAASKAATDDIPASEWAVAARMAADGENGVDGLNVAPVRIYQRGATSIAPALPSAACTFTFATGVLTGLNNGWSTQVPTAGGAYLFTSGATAASKAATDDIPASEWAVAARMASDGENGVDGLNVAPVRIYQRGATSIAPALPSAACTFTFATGTLTGLNNGWSTQVPTAGGAYLFTSGATAASRGATDDIAPGEWAAAARLAADGATGQRGTVTVTAPGYSTWSDDSAVYELGHAGYGAPINRDVVTLYDATHAVTKFFVDGAWLEAGMVLNGNLLVPGTVAAKALAVDNLAAINADLGNVVAGDLYGTTLHGGAGYPTNAYKFPSNGGLGFHLSSAGLLLGNYSLGKYIEMRSDGFVAMPGLKIEGGRATFSGNVVSGTAPGFRIEMGPDDPVYAMWAGSGTKTDTNAIFYLKKSGAGYFGGSLSAGTLRTAVTNPTFGTSESVTTGPFGSNGGAITVVGSIDMYSQETSYNYNFSAGAGTTGCTFTLFRKLGDNGTETAVHTFYLAGSIGYDNFTSVDDLSSGTISLNGSFTFVDPVQSTLPRTYRLATAITHQEFTHSKKIGAPPILDIGGSYSQRLTIITTE
;
A
#
# COMPACT_ATOMS: atom_id res chain seq x y z
N MET A 1 58.97 96.53 64.60
CA MET A 1 59.94 95.86 63.71
C MET A 1 61.11 95.40 64.56
N SER A 2 61.31 94.09 64.72
CA SER A 2 62.53 93.48 65.29
C SER A 2 62.64 92.04 64.78
N ALA A 3 63.85 91.53 64.65
CA ALA A 3 64.16 90.35 63.85
C ALA A 3 64.02 89.01 64.60
N ILE A 4 64.01 87.93 63.81
CA ILE A 4 63.86 86.53 64.23
C ILE A 4 65.00 86.10 65.17
N VAL A 5 64.66 85.59 66.36
CA VAL A 5 65.62 84.91 67.26
C VAL A 5 64.99 83.65 67.90
N GLY A 6 64.23 82.88 67.12
CA GLY A 6 63.62 81.62 67.56
C GLY A 6 64.47 80.39 67.17
N THR A 7 64.91 79.58 68.13
CA THR A 7 65.56 78.27 67.89
C THR A 7 64.67 77.27 67.15
N ARG A 8 63.36 77.53 67.07
CA ARG A 8 62.38 76.76 66.31
C ARG A 8 62.60 76.86 64.80
N ASP A 9 62.84 78.07 64.28
CA ASP A 9 62.92 78.30 62.82
C ASP A 9 64.23 77.75 62.25
N LYS A 10 65.32 77.83 63.02
CA LYS A 10 66.59 77.15 62.69
C LYS A 10 66.52 75.62 62.70
N ARG A 11 65.51 75.00 63.35
CA ARG A 11 65.28 73.54 63.27
C ARG A 11 64.46 73.13 62.04
N LEU A 12 63.63 74.02 61.50
CA LEU A 12 62.81 73.74 60.31
C LEU A 12 63.59 73.85 59.00
N GLN A 13 64.77 74.49 59.00
CA GLN A 13 65.66 74.57 57.82
C GLN A 13 66.75 73.47 57.77
N ALA A 14 66.80 72.54 58.72
CA ALA A 14 67.98 71.70 58.98
C ALA A 14 67.77 70.18 58.92
N SER A 15 66.74 69.67 58.22
CA SER A 15 66.54 68.23 58.01
C SER A 15 66.12 67.90 56.57
N ALA A 16 66.74 66.85 56.04
CA ALA A 16 66.89 66.47 54.63
C ALA A 16 65.63 66.29 53.76
N GLU A 17 65.87 66.16 52.46
CA GLU A 17 64.89 66.12 51.37
C GLU A 17 63.98 64.88 51.33
N ARG A 18 62.82 65.11 50.70
CA ARG A 18 61.95 64.17 49.98
C ARG A 18 62.40 62.72 49.85
N PHE A 19 61.51 61.81 50.26
CA PHE A 19 61.25 60.60 49.48
C PHE A 19 59.87 60.71 48.82
N SER A 20 59.83 60.43 47.52
CA SER A 20 58.62 60.43 46.69
C SER A 20 57.69 59.31 47.12
N THR A 21 56.38 59.59 47.19
CA THR A 21 55.36 58.56 47.37
C THR A 21 54.31 58.63 46.25
N THR A 22 54.01 57.46 45.69
CA THR A 22 52.78 57.14 44.94
C THR A 22 52.65 57.62 43.48
N ALA A 23 53.74 57.89 42.74
CA ALA A 23 53.67 58.28 41.31
C ALA A 23 54.33 57.33 40.29
N ASP A 24 55.35 56.54 40.66
CA ASP A 24 56.21 55.82 39.67
C ASP A 24 55.76 54.38 39.32
N GLY A 25 54.58 53.94 39.78
CA GLY A 25 54.04 52.61 39.46
C GLY A 25 54.85 51.41 39.98
N LYS A 26 55.75 51.63 40.95
CA LYS A 26 56.60 50.59 41.57
C LYS A 26 55.75 49.62 42.39
N ALA A 27 55.77 48.33 42.04
CA ALA A 27 54.98 47.29 42.69
C ALA A 27 55.62 45.90 42.56
N ILE A 28 55.08 44.93 43.31
CA ILE A 28 55.29 43.50 43.08
C ILE A 28 53.95 42.91 42.69
N LEU A 29 53.90 42.10 41.64
CA LEU A 29 52.71 41.36 41.23
C LEU A 29 52.87 39.89 41.61
N MET A 30 51.88 39.28 42.25
CA MET A 30 51.91 37.85 42.63
C MET A 30 50.80 37.07 41.91
N THR A 31 51.16 35.95 41.32
CA THR A 31 50.23 35.12 40.52
C THR A 31 50.45 33.64 40.80
N GLY A 32 49.41 32.93 41.22
CA GLY A 32 49.45 31.49 41.48
C GLY A 32 48.42 30.70 40.68
N SER A 33 48.59 29.38 40.61
CA SER A 33 47.74 28.48 39.79
C SER A 33 46.31 28.33 40.32
N THR A 34 46.09 28.49 41.62
CA THR A 34 44.77 28.57 42.28
C THR A 34 44.95 29.20 43.67
N PRO A 35 43.96 29.96 44.19
CA PRO A 35 43.97 30.44 45.57
C PRO A 35 43.39 29.41 46.57
N VAL A 36 43.00 28.20 46.14
CA VAL A 36 42.39 27.21 47.04
C VAL A 36 42.88 25.76 46.85
N PHE A 37 42.95 25.06 47.98
CA PHE A 37 42.97 23.60 48.08
C PHE A 37 41.57 23.09 48.46
N ARG A 38 40.94 22.25 47.62
CA ARG A 38 39.71 21.56 48.02
C ARG A 38 40.06 20.32 48.84
N VAL A 39 39.46 20.18 50.01
CA VAL A 39 39.72 19.10 50.97
C VAL A 39 38.50 18.22 51.06
N ASN A 40 38.63 16.98 50.60
CA ASN A 40 37.53 16.02 50.64
C ASN A 40 37.29 15.50 52.08
N SER A 41 36.20 14.77 52.26
CA SER A 41 35.83 14.17 53.56
C SER A 41 36.82 13.14 54.13
N ALA A 42 37.84 12.73 53.37
CA ALA A 42 38.96 11.89 53.82
C ALA A 42 40.20 12.71 54.23
N GLY A 43 40.14 14.05 54.20
CA GLY A 43 41.22 14.95 54.58
C GLY A 43 42.28 15.21 53.49
N ALA A 44 42.08 14.69 52.28
CA ALA A 44 43.03 14.87 51.18
C ALA A 44 42.75 16.16 50.38
N GLY A 45 43.79 16.97 50.18
CA GLY A 45 43.72 18.24 49.44
C GLY A 45 44.05 18.09 47.94
N ALA A 46 43.33 18.83 47.09
CA ALA A 46 43.58 18.94 45.66
C ALA A 46 43.57 20.42 45.20
N PRO A 47 44.56 20.89 44.41
CA PRO A 47 45.77 20.17 43.97
C PRO A 47 46.71 19.80 45.13
N GLY A 48 47.77 19.03 44.87
CA GLY A 48 48.73 18.67 45.93
C GLY A 48 49.63 19.83 46.37
N SER A 49 49.87 20.80 45.48
CA SER A 49 50.65 22.00 45.73
C SER A 49 50.20 23.17 44.85
N ILE A 50 50.58 24.39 45.26
CA ILE A 50 50.28 25.65 44.56
C ILE A 50 51.60 26.43 44.44
N ALA A 51 52.03 26.69 43.20
CA ALA A 51 53.13 27.58 42.90
C ALA A 51 52.62 29.01 42.67
N ILE A 52 53.31 30.00 43.22
CA ILE A 52 53.02 31.43 43.12
C ILE A 52 54.28 32.16 42.63
N THR A 53 54.19 32.85 41.51
CA THR A 53 55.28 33.67 40.95
C THR A 53 55.13 35.11 41.39
N ALA A 54 56.19 35.72 41.92
CA ALA A 54 56.27 37.16 42.16
C ALA A 54 57.09 37.86 41.06
N GLN A 55 56.54 38.90 40.45
CA GLN A 55 57.17 39.68 39.40
C GLN A 55 57.36 41.14 39.87
N PRO A 56 58.59 41.68 39.91
CA PRO A 56 58.83 43.08 40.20
C PRO A 56 58.41 43.94 38.99
N VAL A 57 57.75 45.06 39.27
CA VAL A 57 57.36 46.07 38.28
C VAL A 57 57.97 47.41 38.70
N ASN A 58 58.89 47.93 37.89
CA ASN A 58 59.64 49.17 38.09
C ASN A 58 60.46 49.29 39.40
N VAL A 59 60.49 48.25 40.25
CA VAL A 59 61.29 48.14 41.47
C VAL A 59 62.47 47.19 41.25
N VAL A 60 63.67 47.53 41.74
CA VAL A 60 64.87 46.71 41.60
C VAL A 60 65.36 46.22 42.97
N GLY A 61 65.57 44.92 43.09
CA GLY A 61 66.11 44.26 44.29
C GLY A 61 65.65 42.81 44.39
N ASP A 62 66.27 42.04 45.30
CA ASP A 62 65.94 40.63 45.49
C ASP A 62 64.57 40.45 46.14
N ILE A 63 63.83 39.43 45.70
CA ILE A 63 62.53 39.06 46.27
C ILE A 63 62.74 38.17 47.49
N VAL A 64 62.28 38.64 48.65
CA VAL A 64 62.19 37.84 49.87
C VAL A 64 60.75 37.40 50.06
N PHE A 65 60.51 36.10 50.03
CA PHE A 65 59.23 35.52 50.38
C PHE A 65 59.12 35.23 51.88
N SER A 66 57.94 35.42 52.43
CA SER A 66 57.53 34.93 53.74
C SER A 66 56.13 34.33 53.67
N VAL A 67 55.75 33.54 54.67
CA VAL A 67 54.41 32.97 54.79
C VAL A 67 53.91 33.10 56.23
N SER A 68 52.59 33.15 56.40
CA SER A 68 51.95 33.06 57.72
C SER A 68 52.35 31.77 58.45
N ALA A 69 52.54 31.88 59.77
CA ALA A 69 52.95 30.78 60.63
C ALA A 69 52.03 29.55 60.50
N GLY A 70 52.62 28.34 60.59
CA GLY A 70 51.92 27.07 60.36
C GLY A 70 51.96 26.57 58.91
N THR A 71 52.50 27.34 57.97
CA THR A 71 52.77 26.88 56.61
C THR A 71 54.26 26.91 56.31
N GLN A 72 54.77 25.90 55.60
CA GLN A 72 56.13 25.91 55.05
C GLN A 72 56.09 26.18 53.53
N ILE A 73 57.15 26.77 53.01
CA ILE A 73 57.30 27.14 51.59
C ILE A 73 58.63 26.66 51.03
N ALA A 74 58.63 26.30 49.76
CA ALA A 74 59.83 26.12 48.96
C ALA A 74 59.98 27.30 47.98
N VAL A 75 61.14 27.94 47.91
CA VAL A 75 61.39 29.08 47.03
C VAL A 75 62.42 28.68 45.97
N ASP A 76 62.09 28.92 44.69
CA ASP A 76 63.00 28.78 43.56
C ASP A 76 62.96 30.08 42.72
N GLY A 77 63.99 30.90 42.92
CA GLY A 77 64.07 32.25 42.35
C GLY A 77 62.85 33.11 42.68
N ASN A 78 62.11 33.48 41.64
CA ASN A 78 60.92 34.33 41.73
C ASN A 78 59.61 33.53 41.97
N VAL A 79 59.69 32.21 42.19
CA VAL A 79 58.53 31.35 42.45
C VAL A 79 58.60 30.79 43.87
N VAL A 80 57.46 30.81 44.56
CA VAL A 80 57.27 30.17 45.86
C VAL A 80 56.16 29.13 45.77
N THR A 81 56.45 27.91 46.22
CA THR A 81 55.51 26.78 46.20
C THR A 81 55.08 26.44 47.62
N VAL A 82 53.76 26.23 47.77
CA VAL A 82 53.11 25.78 49.00
C VAL A 82 52.51 24.40 48.74
N ASP A 83 52.91 23.39 49.51
CA ASP A 83 52.29 22.06 49.43
C ASP A 83 51.14 21.94 50.44
N PHE A 84 50.06 21.26 50.06
CA PHE A 84 48.91 21.05 50.94
C PHE A 84 49.29 20.36 52.25
N ALA A 85 50.18 19.37 52.19
CA ALA A 85 50.67 18.63 53.35
C ALA A 85 51.50 19.49 54.33
N ASN A 86 52.12 20.57 53.82
CA ASN A 86 53.00 21.46 54.56
C ASN A 86 52.29 22.75 55.05
N MET A 87 51.00 22.89 54.73
CA MET A 87 50.10 23.93 55.20
C MET A 87 49.24 23.37 56.34
N THR A 88 49.58 23.63 57.61
CA THR A 88 48.83 23.08 58.76
C THR A 88 47.62 23.92 59.15
N THR A 89 47.50 25.14 58.63
CA THR A 89 46.36 26.05 58.81
C THR A 89 45.34 25.93 57.68
N ASP A 90 44.12 26.43 57.89
CA ASP A 90 43.08 26.47 56.85
C ASP A 90 43.24 27.64 55.89
N THR A 91 43.97 28.68 56.26
CA THR A 91 44.40 29.77 55.37
C THR A 91 45.89 30.04 55.54
N ALA A 92 46.57 30.37 54.44
CA ALA A 92 47.96 30.76 54.42
C ALA A 92 48.14 32.04 53.61
N LEU A 93 48.82 33.04 54.18
CA LEU A 93 49.16 34.29 53.50
C LEU A 93 50.63 34.22 53.08
N VAL A 94 50.90 34.16 51.79
CA VAL A 94 52.26 34.23 51.22
C VAL A 94 52.54 35.68 50.83
N GLN A 95 53.60 36.27 51.37
CA GLN A 95 54.03 37.63 51.08
C GLN A 95 55.34 37.62 50.28
N ALA A 96 55.40 38.42 49.22
CA ALA A 96 56.64 38.74 48.52
C ALA A 96 57.04 40.18 48.85
N ARG A 97 58.34 40.40 49.13
CA ARG A 97 58.86 41.72 49.51
C ARG A 97 60.18 42.04 48.80
N ILE A 98 60.32 43.29 48.37
CA ILE A 98 61.56 43.87 47.85
C ILE A 98 61.82 45.17 48.62
N ARG A 99 63.07 45.39 49.03
CA ARG A 99 63.50 46.63 49.68
C ARG A 99 64.38 47.43 48.72
N GLU A 100 63.89 48.58 48.26
CA GLU A 100 64.59 49.48 47.35
C GLU A 100 64.73 50.86 48.00
N PHE A 101 65.95 51.39 48.07
CA PHE A 101 66.29 52.69 48.71
C PHE A 101 65.67 52.93 50.10
N GLY A 102 65.52 51.86 50.90
CA GLY A 102 64.98 51.91 52.27
C GLY A 102 63.45 51.81 52.36
N VAL A 103 62.73 51.77 51.24
CA VAL A 103 61.29 51.54 51.18
C VAL A 103 61.01 50.06 50.92
N ASP A 104 60.03 49.51 51.64
CA ASP A 104 59.59 48.12 51.49
C ASP A 104 58.35 48.04 50.58
N TYR A 105 58.51 47.46 49.40
CA TYR A 105 57.40 47.10 48.52
C TYR A 105 56.97 45.68 48.87
N VAL A 106 55.68 45.49 49.15
CA VAL A 106 55.10 44.21 49.55
C VAL A 106 53.88 43.86 48.70
N ALA A 107 53.77 42.59 48.33
CA ALA A 107 52.57 41.99 47.76
C ALA A 107 52.20 40.75 48.56
N ASN A 108 50.91 40.41 48.59
CA ASN A 108 50.41 39.26 49.33
C ASN A 108 49.49 38.41 48.46
N TYR A 109 49.52 37.10 48.65
CA TYR A 109 48.68 36.12 47.98
C TYR A 109 48.13 35.14 49.02
N MET A 110 46.81 34.99 49.12
CA MET A 110 46.18 34.05 50.05
C MET A 110 45.88 32.70 49.39
N ILE A 111 46.12 31.63 50.15
CA ILE A 111 45.64 30.28 49.87
C ILE A 111 44.65 29.88 50.96
N SER A 112 43.53 29.24 50.61
CA SER A 112 42.57 28.66 51.56
C SER A 112 42.32 27.18 51.30
N LYS A 113 42.19 26.39 52.37
CA LYS A 113 41.50 25.11 52.35
C LYS A 113 40.00 25.35 52.29
N VAL A 114 39.29 24.52 51.55
CA VAL A 114 37.82 24.48 51.49
C VAL A 114 37.39 23.04 51.71
N PHE A 115 36.75 22.77 52.84
CA PHE A 115 36.32 21.42 53.23
C PHE A 115 34.91 21.11 52.71
N ASP A 116 34.70 19.90 52.25
CA ASP A 116 33.35 19.37 52.05
C ASP A 116 32.66 19.18 53.42
N GLY A 117 31.40 19.59 53.53
CA GLY A 117 30.66 19.61 54.81
C GLY A 117 30.41 18.23 55.41
N ILE A 118 30.32 18.15 56.75
CA ILE A 118 30.00 16.92 57.47
C ILE A 118 28.63 16.39 57.02
N ARG A 119 28.59 15.14 56.58
CA ARG A 119 27.34 14.42 56.30
C ARG A 119 26.57 14.28 57.61
N GLY A 120 25.39 14.89 57.71
CA GLY A 120 24.52 14.72 58.87
C GLY A 120 24.18 13.25 59.11
N ASP A 121 23.90 12.89 60.37
CA ASP A 121 23.52 11.53 60.75
C ASP A 121 22.40 11.01 59.83
N THR A 122 22.57 9.78 59.34
CA THR A 122 21.52 9.12 58.56
C THR A 122 20.27 9.02 59.42
N GLY A 123 19.20 9.72 59.01
CA GLY A 123 17.92 9.65 59.69
C GLY A 123 17.45 8.20 59.86
N LEU A 124 16.80 7.89 60.99
CA LEU A 124 16.30 6.55 61.29
C LEU A 124 15.57 5.96 60.08
N ALA A 125 15.93 4.72 59.71
CA ALA A 125 15.28 4.01 58.62
C ALA A 125 13.75 4.04 58.78
N GLY A 126 13.05 4.28 57.67
CA GLY A 126 11.60 4.37 57.62
C GLY A 126 10.93 3.11 58.20
N LEU A 127 9.77 3.29 58.81
CA LEU A 127 8.98 2.17 59.31
C LEU A 127 8.37 1.42 58.12
N ASN A 128 8.77 0.17 57.89
CA ASN A 128 8.09 -0.67 56.92
C ASN A 128 6.77 -1.12 57.52
N THR A 129 5.68 -1.03 56.75
CA THR A 129 4.34 -1.47 57.16
C THR A 129 3.75 -2.38 56.10
N GLY A 130 2.97 -3.38 56.52
CA GLY A 130 2.33 -4.35 55.64
C GLY A 130 1.19 -5.08 56.34
N GLN A 131 0.46 -5.92 55.62
CA GLN A 131 -0.60 -6.76 56.17
C GLN A 131 -0.35 -8.23 55.82
N ALA A 132 -0.35 -9.09 56.84
CA ALA A 132 -0.32 -10.53 56.68
C ALA A 132 -1.76 -11.07 56.67
N PHE A 133 -2.05 -11.99 55.74
CA PHE A 133 -3.35 -12.64 55.60
C PHE A 133 -3.18 -14.16 55.77
N ALA A 134 -4.13 -14.78 56.48
CA ALA A 134 -4.23 -16.22 56.61
C ALA A 134 -5.68 -16.66 56.37
N TYR A 135 -5.87 -17.75 55.64
CA TYR A 135 -7.14 -18.28 55.19
C TYR A 135 -7.40 -19.69 55.75
N LYS A 136 -8.66 -20.01 56.04
CA LYS A 136 -9.08 -21.35 56.48
C LYS A 136 -10.53 -21.59 56.09
N ARG A 137 -10.85 -22.79 55.58
CA ARG A 137 -12.23 -23.22 55.37
C ARG A 137 -12.74 -24.02 56.57
N ALA A 138 -13.91 -23.67 57.08
CA ALA A 138 -14.50 -24.32 58.25
C ALA A 138 -16.03 -24.20 58.24
N ALA A 139 -16.73 -25.14 58.88
CA ALA A 139 -18.20 -25.09 58.98
C ALA A 139 -18.72 -23.99 59.94
N ALA A 140 -17.87 -23.54 60.87
CA ALA A 140 -18.14 -22.47 61.83
C ALA A 140 -16.87 -21.62 62.03
N ALA A 141 -17.02 -20.42 62.60
CA ALA A 141 -15.93 -19.46 62.79
C ALA A 141 -14.78 -20.05 63.64
N PRO A 142 -13.54 -20.17 63.10
CA PRO A 142 -12.44 -20.78 63.85
C PRO A 142 -11.91 -19.88 64.97
N THR A 143 -11.89 -20.41 66.20
CA THR A 143 -11.33 -19.74 67.38
C THR A 143 -9.80 -19.80 67.44
N ASP A 144 -9.19 -20.77 66.76
CA ASP A 144 -7.74 -20.94 66.65
C ASP A 144 -7.03 -19.88 65.77
N SER A 145 -5.71 -19.76 65.97
CA SER A 145 -4.83 -18.78 65.31
C SER A 145 -3.93 -19.45 64.24
N PRO A 146 -3.47 -18.73 63.19
CA PRO A 146 -2.50 -19.23 62.21
C PRO A 146 -1.11 -19.53 62.79
N GLY A 147 -0.85 -19.12 64.04
CA GLY A 147 0.43 -19.29 64.73
C GLY A 147 1.40 -18.13 64.50
N ASP A 148 2.61 -18.30 65.02
CA ASP A 148 3.72 -17.35 64.83
C ASP A 148 4.23 -17.45 63.39
N VAL A 149 4.43 -16.30 62.73
CA VAL A 149 4.90 -16.22 61.35
C VAL A 149 5.92 -15.10 61.16
N ILE A 150 6.75 -15.20 60.12
CA ILE A 150 7.64 -14.10 59.70
C ILE A 150 7.10 -13.49 58.42
N PHE A 151 6.85 -12.18 58.44
CA PHE A 151 6.49 -11.38 57.28
C PHE A 151 7.73 -10.68 56.72
N THR A 152 7.93 -10.72 55.41
CA THR A 152 9.06 -10.05 54.74
C THR A 152 8.54 -8.90 53.88
N PHE A 153 8.95 -7.66 54.20
CA PHE A 153 8.42 -6.48 53.51
C PHE A 153 8.82 -6.42 52.05
N ALA A 154 10.02 -6.89 51.70
CA ALA A 154 10.51 -6.93 50.32
C ALA A 154 9.66 -7.84 49.40
N THR A 155 8.95 -8.83 49.96
CA THR A 155 8.06 -9.74 49.21
C THR A 155 6.58 -9.51 49.53
N GLY A 156 6.25 -8.54 50.39
CA GLY A 156 4.89 -8.24 50.83
C GLY A 156 4.12 -9.44 51.40
N SER A 157 4.80 -10.43 51.99
CA SER A 157 4.20 -11.75 52.25
C SER A 157 4.82 -12.51 53.43
N ILE A 158 4.09 -13.51 53.91
CA ILE A 158 4.53 -14.44 54.95
C ILE A 158 5.54 -15.43 54.37
N THR A 159 6.80 -15.34 54.80
CA THR A 159 7.90 -16.18 54.29
C THR A 159 8.21 -17.37 55.19
N THR A 160 7.87 -17.31 56.48
CA THR A 160 8.09 -18.41 57.44
C THR A 160 6.78 -18.70 58.19
N PRO A 161 6.34 -19.99 58.32
CA PRO A 161 6.96 -21.21 57.80
C PRO A 161 7.01 -21.25 56.26
N ALA A 162 7.89 -22.08 55.69
CA ALA A 162 8.01 -22.23 54.23
C ALA A 162 6.83 -23.04 53.66
N GLY A 163 6.44 -22.77 52.41
CA GLY A 163 5.25 -23.36 51.78
C GLY A 163 3.98 -22.56 52.02
N ASN A 164 2.82 -23.18 51.74
CA ASN A 164 1.50 -22.56 51.85
C ASN A 164 0.86 -22.69 53.24
N ASP A 165 1.17 -23.77 53.95
CA ASP A 165 0.42 -24.17 55.14
C ASP A 165 0.96 -23.49 56.40
N LEU A 166 0.06 -23.12 57.30
CA LEU A 166 0.31 -22.45 58.57
C LEU A 166 -0.20 -23.33 59.72
N ALA A 167 -0.05 -22.89 60.98
CA ALA A 167 -0.51 -23.68 62.11
C ALA A 167 -2.04 -23.86 62.10
N ASN A 168 -2.52 -24.91 62.77
CA ASN A 168 -3.94 -25.19 62.98
C ASN A 168 -4.79 -25.30 61.68
N GLY A 169 -4.17 -25.62 60.54
CA GLY A 169 -4.87 -25.76 59.25
C GLY A 169 -5.27 -24.42 58.62
N TRP A 170 -4.62 -23.32 59.00
CA TRP A 170 -4.62 -22.08 58.24
C TRP A 170 -3.64 -22.15 57.07
N SER A 171 -3.77 -21.26 56.09
CA SER A 171 -2.91 -21.21 54.89
C SER A 171 -2.71 -19.79 54.37
N LYS A 172 -1.65 -19.58 53.60
CA LYS A 172 -1.32 -18.28 52.98
C LYS A 172 -2.17 -17.99 51.74
N ASN A 173 -2.46 -19.02 50.95
CA ASN A 173 -3.37 -18.96 49.82
C ASN A 173 -4.76 -19.48 50.22
N ILE A 174 -5.79 -19.10 49.46
CA ILE A 174 -7.18 -19.55 49.68
C ILE A 174 -7.29 -21.07 49.42
N PRO A 175 -7.74 -21.89 50.40
CA PRO A 175 -7.98 -23.32 50.18
C PRO A 175 -9.10 -23.59 49.17
N ALA A 176 -8.98 -24.69 48.43
CA ALA A 176 -10.09 -25.26 47.66
C ALA A 176 -11.14 -25.92 48.60
N GLY A 177 -12.39 -26.01 48.15
CA GLY A 177 -13.51 -26.61 48.88
C GLY A 177 -14.75 -25.71 48.95
N SER A 178 -15.85 -26.21 49.53
CA SER A 178 -17.16 -25.54 49.60
C SER A 178 -17.60 -25.13 51.03
N ALA A 179 -16.80 -25.45 52.06
CA ALA A 179 -17.05 -24.93 53.40
C ALA A 179 -16.74 -23.42 53.46
N PRO A 180 -17.47 -22.63 54.29
CA PRO A 180 -17.26 -21.19 54.43
C PRO A 180 -15.79 -20.82 54.64
N LEU A 181 -15.35 -19.78 53.93
CA LEU A 181 -13.98 -19.29 53.98
C LEU A 181 -13.87 -18.19 55.03
N TYR A 182 -12.93 -18.37 55.96
CA TYR A 182 -12.56 -17.39 56.97
C TYR A 182 -11.17 -16.84 56.69
N VAL A 183 -10.97 -15.56 57.05
CA VAL A 183 -9.69 -14.86 56.98
C VAL A 183 -9.33 -14.30 58.37
N ARG A 184 -8.05 -14.30 58.70
CA ARG A 184 -7.46 -13.48 59.77
C ARG A 184 -6.40 -12.56 59.17
N VAL A 185 -6.26 -11.38 59.76
CA VAL A 185 -5.33 -10.34 59.33
C VAL A 185 -4.47 -9.91 60.52
N ALA A 186 -3.18 -9.70 60.28
CA ALA A 186 -2.26 -9.08 61.22
C ALA A 186 -1.52 -7.93 60.54
N ALA A 187 -1.18 -6.88 61.30
CA ALA A 187 -0.35 -5.79 60.81
C ALA A 187 1.12 -6.14 61.02
N ALA A 188 1.93 -6.03 59.96
CA ALA A 188 3.38 -6.12 60.04
C ALA A 188 3.96 -4.70 60.15
N SER A 189 4.82 -4.43 61.12
CA SER A 189 5.42 -3.11 61.36
C SER A 189 6.83 -3.22 61.96
N SER A 190 7.88 -3.07 61.14
CA SER A 190 9.28 -3.19 61.59
C SER A 190 10.21 -2.21 60.87
N ARG A 191 11.29 -1.81 61.54
CA ARG A 191 12.41 -1.07 60.93
C ARG A 191 13.42 -2.01 60.24
N ASN A 192 13.29 -3.32 60.46
CA ASN A 192 14.07 -4.35 59.78
C ASN A 192 13.38 -4.79 58.47
N ALA A 193 14.08 -5.58 57.65
CA ALA A 193 13.53 -6.14 56.41
C ALA A 193 12.42 -7.19 56.63
N THR A 194 12.27 -7.67 57.87
CA THR A 194 11.26 -8.64 58.30
C THR A 194 10.59 -8.21 59.60
N ASP A 195 9.41 -8.78 59.84
CA ASP A 195 8.68 -8.66 61.09
C ASP A 195 8.23 -10.05 61.60
N ASN A 196 8.15 -10.18 62.92
CA ASN A 196 7.85 -11.42 63.63
C ASN A 196 6.45 -11.32 64.24
N ILE A 197 5.44 -11.71 63.47
CA ILE A 197 4.04 -11.66 63.89
C ILE A 197 3.76 -12.86 64.78
N VAL A 198 3.44 -12.61 66.04
CA VAL A 198 3.11 -13.66 67.02
C VAL A 198 1.62 -14.01 67.03
N ALA A 199 1.29 -15.21 67.51
CA ALA A 199 -0.04 -15.81 67.36
C ALA A 199 -1.22 -14.98 67.92
N ASN A 200 -0.96 -14.03 68.84
CA ASN A 200 -1.95 -13.14 69.45
C ASN A 200 -2.12 -11.78 68.74
N GLU A 201 -1.32 -11.45 67.73
CA GLU A 201 -1.46 -10.21 66.94
C GLU A 201 -2.44 -10.36 65.77
N TRP A 202 -2.86 -11.59 65.48
CA TRP A 202 -3.89 -11.89 64.49
C TRP A 202 -5.29 -11.45 64.96
N SER A 203 -6.04 -10.83 64.05
CA SER A 203 -7.46 -10.53 64.23
C SER A 203 -8.28 -11.78 64.59
N SER A 204 -9.49 -11.57 65.12
CA SER A 204 -10.52 -12.62 65.10
C SER A 204 -10.79 -13.10 63.67
N ALA A 205 -11.25 -14.35 63.53
CA ALA A 205 -11.61 -14.91 62.22
C ALA A 205 -12.86 -14.23 61.66
N VAL A 206 -12.73 -13.58 60.51
CA VAL A 206 -13.83 -12.93 59.78
C VAL A 206 -14.25 -13.85 58.62
N GLN A 207 -15.55 -14.06 58.42
CA GLN A 207 -16.04 -14.83 57.28
C GLN A 207 -15.88 -13.98 56.00
N LEU A 208 -15.00 -14.41 55.11
CA LEU A 208 -14.71 -13.69 53.86
C LEU A 208 -15.73 -14.02 52.76
N VAL A 209 -16.11 -15.29 52.63
CA VAL A 209 -17.19 -15.73 51.75
C VAL A 209 -17.87 -17.00 52.28
N ARG A 210 -19.17 -17.12 52.03
CA ARG A 210 -19.93 -18.38 52.09
C ARG A 210 -20.58 -18.55 50.72
N ASP A 211 -20.39 -19.72 50.12
CA ASP A 211 -21.00 -20.03 48.84
C ASP A 211 -22.53 -20.02 48.98
N GLY A 212 -23.24 -19.43 48.02
CA GLY A 212 -24.70 -19.50 47.97
C GLY A 212 -25.14 -20.94 47.72
N ALA A 213 -26.37 -21.29 48.11
CA ALA A 213 -26.97 -22.54 47.67
C ALA A 213 -26.96 -22.59 46.13
N THR A 214 -26.54 -23.72 45.55
CA THR A 214 -26.59 -23.91 44.10
C THR A 214 -28.01 -23.68 43.61
N GLY A 215 -28.18 -22.82 42.61
CA GLY A 215 -29.43 -22.72 41.88
C GLY A 215 -29.80 -24.09 41.31
N ALA A 216 -31.09 -24.41 41.28
CA ALA A 216 -31.55 -25.65 40.65
C ALA A 216 -31.13 -25.69 39.17
N ASP A 217 -30.77 -26.88 38.67
CA ASP A 217 -30.30 -27.06 37.31
C ASP A 217 -31.26 -26.44 36.28
N GLY A 218 -30.69 -25.79 35.27
CA GLY A 218 -31.42 -25.25 34.14
C GLY A 218 -32.20 -26.35 33.43
N THR A 219 -33.41 -26.04 32.96
CA THR A 219 -34.20 -27.01 32.20
C THR A 219 -33.67 -27.04 30.77
N ASN A 220 -33.20 -28.21 30.31
CA ASN A 220 -32.80 -28.41 28.93
C ASN A 220 -34.05 -28.41 28.06
N THR A 221 -34.08 -27.62 27.00
CA THR A 221 -35.20 -27.55 26.06
C THR A 221 -34.74 -27.78 24.63
N ALA A 222 -35.42 -28.67 23.88
CA ALA A 222 -35.14 -28.95 22.49
C ALA A 222 -36.44 -29.30 21.72
N GLN A 223 -36.37 -29.44 20.40
CA GLN A 223 -37.48 -29.93 19.58
C GLN A 223 -37.16 -31.32 19.01
N ALA A 224 -38.08 -32.25 19.21
CA ALA A 224 -38.09 -33.55 18.55
C ALA A 224 -38.97 -33.49 17.30
N PHE A 225 -38.53 -34.13 16.22
CA PHE A 225 -39.24 -34.17 14.94
C PHE A 225 -39.51 -35.61 14.52
N ALA A 226 -40.71 -35.85 13.99
CA ALA A 226 -41.10 -37.11 13.37
C ALA A 226 -41.74 -36.83 12.01
N TYR A 227 -41.39 -37.61 11.00
CA TYR A 227 -41.80 -37.44 9.60
C TYR A 227 -42.57 -38.66 9.09
N LYS A 228 -43.59 -38.45 8.26
CA LYS A 228 -44.37 -39.51 7.62
C LYS A 228 -44.88 -39.03 6.26
N ARG A 229 -44.82 -39.88 5.24
CA ARG A 229 -45.47 -39.61 3.95
C ARG A 229 -46.84 -40.27 3.91
N ALA A 230 -47.87 -39.53 3.52
CA ALA A 230 -49.25 -40.01 3.47
C ALA A 230 -50.09 -39.23 2.45
N ALA A 231 -51.16 -39.83 1.94
CA ALA A 231 -52.06 -39.18 0.98
C ALA A 231 -52.97 -38.11 1.63
N SER A 232 -53.13 -38.15 2.95
CA SER A 232 -53.88 -37.20 3.77
C SER A 232 -53.22 -37.06 5.15
N ALA A 233 -53.59 -36.03 5.92
CA ALA A 233 -52.97 -35.72 7.21
C ALA A 233 -53.13 -36.88 8.23
N PRO A 234 -52.04 -37.50 8.71
CA PRO A 234 -52.15 -38.64 9.62
C PRO A 234 -52.62 -38.22 11.01
N VAL A 235 -53.74 -38.79 11.46
CA VAL A 235 -54.28 -38.60 12.81
C VAL A 235 -53.50 -39.35 13.89
N ASP A 236 -52.72 -40.37 13.51
CA ASP A 236 -51.89 -41.16 14.40
C ASP A 236 -50.61 -40.43 14.89
N SER A 237 -50.10 -40.86 16.05
CA SER A 237 -48.92 -40.30 16.72
C SER A 237 -47.65 -41.12 16.44
N PRO A 238 -46.44 -40.52 16.49
CA PRO A 238 -45.16 -41.25 16.43
C PRO A 238 -44.91 -42.18 17.64
N GLY A 239 -45.74 -42.09 18.68
CA GLY A 239 -45.63 -42.88 19.90
C GLY A 239 -44.71 -42.26 20.95
N ASP A 240 -44.54 -42.97 22.07
CA ASP A 240 -43.64 -42.57 23.15
C ASP A 240 -42.18 -42.70 22.69
N VAL A 241 -41.37 -41.67 22.95
CA VAL A 241 -39.96 -41.63 22.56
C VAL A 241 -39.07 -41.05 23.67
N VAL A 242 -37.77 -41.36 23.64
CA VAL A 242 -36.79 -40.69 24.52
C VAL A 242 -35.88 -39.82 23.69
N TYR A 243 -35.81 -38.53 24.03
CA TYR A 243 -34.89 -37.56 23.47
C TYR A 243 -33.67 -37.40 24.39
N THR A 244 -32.47 -37.43 23.83
CA THR A 244 -31.22 -37.24 24.57
C THR A 244 -30.58 -35.91 24.16
N PHE A 245 -30.41 -34.98 25.10
CA PHE A 245 -29.96 -33.62 24.79
C PHE A 245 -28.51 -33.59 24.29
N SER A 246 -27.63 -34.44 24.83
CA SER A 246 -26.21 -34.49 24.42
C SER A 246 -26.00 -35.01 22.99
N SER A 247 -26.96 -35.74 22.42
CA SER A 247 -26.94 -36.18 21.01
C SER A 247 -27.90 -35.40 20.12
N ALA A 248 -28.65 -34.44 20.66
CA ALA A 248 -29.69 -33.65 19.97
C ALA A 248 -30.68 -34.52 19.14
N ALA A 249 -31.03 -35.70 19.65
CA ALA A 249 -31.75 -36.72 18.88
C ALA A 249 -32.69 -37.58 19.73
N ILE A 250 -33.71 -38.13 19.07
CA ILE A 250 -34.52 -39.23 19.61
C ILE A 250 -33.65 -40.50 19.62
N THR A 251 -33.33 -41.01 20.81
CA THR A 251 -32.46 -42.18 21.02
C THR A 251 -33.24 -43.48 21.23
N THR A 252 -34.50 -43.39 21.65
CA THR A 252 -35.39 -44.55 21.85
C THR A 252 -36.73 -44.28 21.14
N PRO A 253 -37.26 -45.19 20.28
CA PRO A 253 -36.71 -46.49 19.87
C PRO A 253 -35.34 -46.39 19.19
N ALA A 254 -34.56 -47.49 19.15
CA ALA A 254 -33.30 -47.54 18.40
C ALA A 254 -33.58 -47.73 16.90
N GLY A 255 -32.83 -47.03 16.04
CA GLY A 255 -33.08 -46.97 14.58
C GLY A 255 -33.82 -45.69 14.16
N ASN A 256 -34.22 -45.60 12.89
CA ASN A 256 -34.94 -44.44 12.34
C ASN A 256 -36.46 -44.57 12.41
N ASP A 257 -37.00 -45.77 12.57
CA ASP A 257 -38.43 -46.02 12.55
C ASP A 257 -39.06 -45.74 13.93
N LEU A 258 -40.24 -45.13 13.91
CA LEU A 258 -41.07 -44.80 15.07
C LEU A 258 -42.42 -45.53 14.95
N ALA A 259 -43.31 -45.37 15.94
CA ALA A 259 -44.60 -46.03 15.89
C ALA A 259 -45.46 -45.55 14.70
N ASN A 260 -46.42 -46.37 14.28
CA ASN A 260 -47.39 -46.05 13.23
C ASN A 260 -46.79 -45.61 11.88
N GLY A 261 -45.56 -46.01 11.56
CA GLY A 261 -44.89 -45.66 10.30
C GLY A 261 -44.39 -44.21 10.23
N TRP A 262 -44.23 -43.55 11.37
CA TRP A 262 -43.44 -42.32 11.49
C TRP A 262 -41.94 -42.65 11.50
N SER A 263 -41.09 -41.67 11.18
CA SER A 263 -39.64 -41.83 11.15
C SER A 263 -38.91 -40.58 11.67
N LYS A 264 -37.71 -40.76 12.23
CA LYS A 264 -36.81 -39.67 12.64
C LYS A 264 -36.19 -38.92 11.45
N THR A 265 -36.18 -39.56 10.29
CA THR A 265 -35.64 -39.04 9.03
C THR A 265 -36.75 -38.91 7.99
N ILE A 266 -36.56 -38.06 6.98
CA ILE A 266 -37.56 -37.88 5.91
C ILE A 266 -37.67 -39.19 5.08
N PRO A 267 -38.84 -39.84 5.02
CA PRO A 267 -39.02 -41.05 4.20
C PRO A 267 -38.95 -40.74 2.71
N ALA A 268 -38.47 -41.70 1.91
CA ALA A 268 -38.52 -41.62 0.45
C ALA A 268 -39.96 -41.83 -0.08
N GLY A 269 -40.26 -41.27 -1.25
CA GLY A 269 -41.57 -41.39 -1.93
C GLY A 269 -42.13 -40.04 -2.39
N THR A 270 -43.28 -40.08 -3.07
CA THR A 270 -43.94 -38.91 -3.71
C THR A 270 -45.24 -38.47 -3.04
N ALA A 271 -45.74 -39.23 -2.05
CA ALA A 271 -46.88 -38.80 -1.23
C ALA A 271 -46.50 -37.58 -0.37
N PRO A 272 -47.43 -36.64 -0.09
CA PRO A 272 -47.18 -35.47 0.77
C PRO A 272 -46.48 -35.82 2.07
N LEU A 273 -45.49 -35.00 2.42
CA LEU A 273 -44.67 -35.15 3.62
C LEU A 273 -45.32 -34.38 4.78
N TYR A 274 -45.64 -35.11 5.85
CA TYR A 274 -46.13 -34.56 7.09
C TYR A 274 -45.04 -34.64 8.17
N VAL A 275 -45.06 -33.66 9.07
CA VAL A 275 -44.21 -33.58 10.26
C VAL A 275 -45.08 -33.44 11.51
N ARG A 276 -44.65 -34.07 12.60
CA ARG A 276 -45.08 -33.75 13.97
C ARG A 276 -43.87 -33.29 14.76
N VAL A 277 -44.11 -32.36 15.68
CA VAL A 277 -43.08 -31.78 16.55
C VAL A 277 -43.49 -32.00 18.00
N ALA A 278 -42.53 -32.21 18.89
CA ALA A 278 -42.74 -32.19 20.33
C ALA A 278 -41.61 -31.40 21.00
N ALA A 279 -41.90 -30.78 22.14
CA ALA A 279 -40.89 -30.10 22.94
C ALA A 279 -40.28 -31.12 23.92
N ALA A 280 -38.98 -31.37 23.81
CA ALA A 280 -38.23 -32.06 24.85
C ALA A 280 -37.88 -31.05 25.95
N SER A 281 -38.27 -31.27 27.20
CA SER A 281 -38.10 -30.32 28.31
C SER A 281 -37.84 -31.02 29.65
N SER A 282 -36.56 -31.19 30.02
CA SER A 282 -36.17 -31.92 31.24
C SER A 282 -34.94 -31.30 31.93
N ARG A 283 -34.87 -31.45 33.26
CA ARG A 283 -33.66 -31.10 34.05
C ARG A 283 -32.62 -32.23 34.04
N ASN A 284 -32.97 -33.39 33.52
CA ASN A 284 -32.06 -34.53 33.34
C ASN A 284 -31.38 -34.46 31.96
N THR A 285 -30.46 -35.39 31.71
CA THR A 285 -29.75 -35.55 30.42
C THR A 285 -30.62 -36.10 29.29
N THR A 286 -31.80 -36.62 29.63
CA THR A 286 -32.82 -37.13 28.70
C THR A 286 -34.20 -36.60 29.06
N ASP A 287 -35.09 -36.65 28.09
CA ASP A 287 -36.52 -36.40 28.26
C ASP A 287 -37.35 -37.52 27.62
N GLY A 288 -38.48 -37.85 28.25
CA GLY A 288 -39.40 -38.88 27.79
C GLY A 288 -40.66 -38.24 27.25
N ILE A 289 -40.76 -38.15 25.91
CA ILE A 289 -41.87 -37.50 25.21
C ILE A 289 -42.98 -38.53 25.00
N ALA A 290 -44.14 -38.28 25.58
CA ALA A 290 -45.32 -39.13 25.45
C ALA A 290 -46.04 -38.93 24.10
N ALA A 291 -46.80 -39.95 23.68
CA ALA A 291 -47.51 -39.96 22.40
C ALA A 291 -48.51 -38.80 22.21
N ASP A 292 -49.01 -38.18 23.28
CA ASP A 292 -49.96 -37.05 23.29
C ASP A 292 -49.30 -35.67 23.35
N GLU A 293 -47.99 -35.58 23.63
CA GLU A 293 -47.22 -34.31 23.60
C GLU A 293 -46.83 -33.86 22.19
N TRP A 294 -46.98 -34.74 21.20
CA TRP A 294 -46.76 -34.44 19.79
C TRP A 294 -47.88 -33.56 19.21
N THR A 295 -47.49 -32.51 18.47
CA THR A 295 -48.44 -31.70 17.69
C THR A 295 -49.29 -32.56 16.76
N GLY A 296 -50.42 -32.02 16.31
CA GLY A 296 -51.10 -32.51 15.11
C GLY A 296 -50.16 -32.56 13.89
N ALA A 297 -50.43 -33.45 12.94
CA ALA A 297 -49.61 -33.60 11.74
C ALA A 297 -49.75 -32.38 10.82
N VAL A 298 -48.65 -31.66 10.61
CA VAL A 298 -48.56 -30.50 9.71
C VAL A 298 -47.96 -30.97 8.38
N GLN A 299 -48.55 -30.57 7.26
CA GLN A 299 -47.98 -30.85 5.94
C GLN A 299 -46.74 -29.98 5.74
N LEU A 300 -45.54 -30.58 5.78
CA LEU A 300 -44.26 -29.90 5.62
C LEU A 300 -43.97 -29.61 4.14
N ALA A 301 -44.30 -30.55 3.25
CA ALA A 301 -44.14 -30.39 1.82
C ALA A 301 -45.15 -31.24 1.03
N ARG A 302 -45.50 -30.79 -0.17
CA ARG A 302 -46.06 -31.63 -1.23
C ARG A 302 -45.23 -31.38 -2.49
N ASP A 303 -45.08 -32.41 -3.31
CA ASP A 303 -44.51 -32.23 -4.63
C ASP A 303 -45.49 -31.35 -5.46
N GLY A 304 -44.93 -30.45 -6.27
CA GLY A 304 -45.72 -29.59 -7.15
C GLY A 304 -46.41 -30.40 -8.25
N VAL A 305 -47.53 -29.90 -8.77
CA VAL A 305 -48.01 -30.36 -10.07
C VAL A 305 -47.16 -29.65 -11.12
N ASP A 306 -46.55 -30.39 -12.04
CA ASP A 306 -45.80 -29.80 -13.14
C ASP A 306 -46.67 -28.80 -13.92
N GLY A 307 -46.07 -27.70 -14.36
CA GLY A 307 -46.77 -26.71 -15.17
C GLY A 307 -47.22 -27.32 -16.50
N ILE A 308 -48.36 -26.88 -17.04
CA ILE A 308 -48.84 -27.32 -18.35
C ILE A 308 -47.76 -27.00 -19.41
N ASP A 309 -47.33 -28.02 -20.15
CA ASP A 309 -46.30 -27.92 -21.19
C ASP A 309 -46.49 -26.70 -22.09
N GLY A 310 -45.37 -26.05 -22.41
CA GLY A 310 -45.31 -24.93 -23.33
C GLY A 310 -45.83 -25.29 -24.73
N LEU A 311 -46.34 -24.29 -25.45
CA LEU A 311 -46.77 -24.47 -26.83
C LEU A 311 -45.54 -24.68 -27.72
N ASN A 312 -45.39 -25.86 -28.33
CA ASN A 312 -44.37 -26.07 -29.35
C ASN A 312 -44.74 -25.25 -30.58
N THR A 313 -43.80 -24.47 -31.12
CA THR A 313 -44.02 -23.64 -32.32
C THR A 313 -42.90 -23.84 -33.33
N ALA A 314 -43.25 -24.09 -34.59
CA ALA A 314 -42.30 -24.23 -35.70
C ALA A 314 -42.90 -23.73 -37.02
N GLN A 315 -42.09 -23.69 -38.08
CA GLN A 315 -42.55 -23.40 -39.44
C GLN A 315 -42.44 -24.65 -40.31
N ALA A 316 -43.53 -24.99 -40.98
CA ALA A 316 -43.56 -26.02 -42.02
C ALA A 316 -43.40 -25.35 -43.38
N PHE A 317 -42.54 -25.92 -44.23
CA PHE A 317 -42.27 -25.43 -45.59
C PHE A 317 -42.70 -26.49 -46.61
N ALA A 318 -43.26 -26.03 -47.72
CA ALA A 318 -43.54 -26.84 -48.89
C ALA A 318 -43.08 -26.09 -50.15
N TYR A 319 -42.49 -26.81 -51.10
CA TYR A 319 -41.89 -26.26 -52.32
C TYR A 319 -42.59 -26.79 -53.56
N LYS A 320 -42.66 -25.98 -54.62
CA LYS A 320 -43.21 -26.38 -55.93
C LYS A 320 -42.56 -25.57 -57.03
N ARG A 321 -42.17 -26.23 -58.13
CA ARG A 321 -41.75 -25.54 -59.36
C ARG A 321 -42.93 -25.40 -60.30
N ALA A 322 -43.16 -24.19 -60.80
CA ALA A 322 -44.27 -23.90 -61.71
C ALA A 322 -43.91 -22.74 -62.64
N ALA A 323 -44.50 -22.71 -63.85
CA ALA A 323 -44.32 -21.60 -64.79
C ALA A 323 -45.08 -20.33 -64.38
N ALA A 324 -46.06 -20.44 -63.48
CA ALA A 324 -46.87 -19.35 -62.95
C ALA A 324 -47.16 -19.58 -61.46
N LEU A 325 -47.60 -18.54 -60.75
CA LEU A 325 -47.90 -18.57 -59.32
C LEU A 325 -48.96 -19.65 -58.97
N PRO A 326 -48.64 -20.66 -58.14
CA PRO A 326 -49.60 -21.72 -57.81
C PRO A 326 -50.71 -21.23 -56.86
N ALA A 327 -51.96 -21.37 -57.29
CA ALA A 327 -53.14 -21.07 -56.46
C ALA A 327 -53.47 -22.19 -55.46
N ASP A 328 -53.07 -23.43 -55.76
CA ASP A 328 -53.26 -24.61 -54.91
C ASP A 328 -52.33 -24.63 -53.67
N THR A 329 -52.67 -25.47 -52.68
CA THR A 329 -51.94 -25.65 -51.42
C THR A 329 -51.35 -27.06 -51.29
N PRO A 330 -50.42 -27.33 -50.35
CA PRO A 330 -49.81 -28.66 -50.16
C PRO A 330 -50.74 -29.71 -49.56
N GLY A 331 -51.99 -29.35 -49.23
CA GLY A 331 -52.95 -30.20 -48.54
C GLY A 331 -52.76 -30.22 -47.02
N ASP A 332 -53.53 -31.08 -46.35
CA ASP A 332 -53.41 -31.34 -44.92
C ASP A 332 -52.13 -32.14 -44.64
N VAL A 333 -51.37 -31.75 -43.62
CA VAL A 333 -50.11 -32.40 -43.24
C VAL A 333 -49.96 -32.52 -41.72
N ILE A 334 -49.14 -33.47 -41.26
CA ILE A 334 -48.73 -33.55 -39.85
C ILE A 334 -47.27 -33.13 -39.74
N TYR A 335 -47.01 -32.12 -38.91
CA TYR A 335 -45.67 -31.70 -38.50
C TYR A 335 -45.31 -32.37 -37.18
N THR A 336 -44.10 -32.91 -37.07
CA THR A 336 -43.60 -33.56 -35.85
C THR A 336 -42.42 -32.76 -35.32
N PHE A 337 -42.55 -32.21 -34.11
CA PHE A 337 -41.56 -31.27 -33.55
C PHE A 337 -40.22 -31.95 -33.27
N VAL A 338 -40.22 -33.19 -32.79
CA VAL A 338 -38.97 -33.95 -32.50
C VAL A 338 -38.17 -34.28 -33.76
N THR A 339 -38.78 -34.31 -34.95
CA THR A 339 -38.09 -34.49 -36.23
C THR A 339 -37.93 -33.18 -37.02
N ALA A 340 -38.43 -32.05 -36.49
CA ALA A 340 -38.48 -30.74 -37.14
C ALA A 340 -38.99 -30.77 -38.60
N ALA A 341 -39.95 -31.65 -38.90
CA ALA A 341 -40.33 -31.98 -40.27
C ALA A 341 -41.81 -32.37 -40.42
N ILE A 342 -42.32 -32.22 -41.64
CA ILE A 342 -43.59 -32.80 -42.07
C ILE A 342 -43.41 -34.32 -42.18
N THR A 343 -44.07 -35.09 -41.33
CA THR A 343 -43.96 -36.56 -41.27
C THR A 343 -45.09 -37.26 -42.01
N THR A 344 -46.26 -36.63 -42.13
CA THR A 344 -47.42 -37.18 -42.86
C THR A 344 -47.89 -36.16 -43.90
N PRO A 345 -48.12 -36.53 -45.18
CA PRO A 345 -47.92 -37.86 -45.79
C PRO A 345 -46.48 -38.38 -45.69
N ALA A 346 -46.27 -39.70 -45.76
CA ALA A 346 -44.92 -40.27 -45.78
C ALA A 346 -44.24 -40.05 -47.16
N GLY A 347 -42.91 -39.96 -47.18
CA GLY A 347 -42.13 -39.63 -48.39
C GLY A 347 -41.90 -38.12 -48.55
N ASN A 348 -41.49 -37.69 -49.75
CA ASN A 348 -41.21 -36.27 -50.06
C ASN A 348 -42.42 -35.52 -50.64
N ASP A 349 -43.33 -36.25 -51.28
CA ASP A 349 -44.41 -35.66 -52.07
C ASP A 349 -45.60 -35.27 -51.18
N LEU A 350 -46.20 -34.13 -51.48
CA LEU A 350 -47.38 -33.56 -50.84
C LEU A 350 -48.51 -33.42 -51.86
N ALA A 351 -49.70 -32.98 -51.44
CA ALA A 351 -50.81 -32.82 -52.38
C ALA A 351 -50.50 -31.76 -53.45
N ASN A 352 -51.21 -31.85 -54.59
CA ASN A 352 -51.14 -30.90 -55.70
C ASN A 352 -49.72 -30.68 -56.29
N GLY A 353 -48.81 -31.64 -56.14
CA GLY A 353 -47.44 -31.54 -56.68
C GLY A 353 -46.52 -30.59 -55.90
N TRP A 354 -46.84 -30.31 -54.63
CA TRP A 354 -45.91 -29.74 -53.67
C TRP A 354 -44.99 -30.83 -53.10
N SER A 355 -43.85 -30.45 -52.54
CA SER A 355 -42.87 -31.36 -51.92
C SER A 355 -42.22 -30.76 -50.67
N LYS A 356 -41.70 -31.62 -49.80
CA LYS A 356 -41.02 -31.21 -48.55
C LYS A 356 -39.60 -30.68 -48.79
N THR A 357 -38.92 -31.18 -49.82
CA THR A 357 -37.64 -30.66 -50.31
C THR A 357 -37.83 -29.88 -51.61
N ILE A 358 -36.82 -29.09 -52.00
CA ILE A 358 -36.83 -28.31 -53.23
C ILE A 358 -36.79 -29.26 -54.45
N PRO A 359 -37.77 -29.21 -55.38
CA PRO A 359 -37.71 -29.98 -56.62
C PRO A 359 -36.51 -29.61 -57.50
N ALA A 360 -36.00 -30.57 -58.26
CA ALA A 360 -35.09 -30.28 -59.38
C ALA A 360 -35.85 -29.64 -60.56
N GLY A 361 -35.14 -28.87 -61.39
CA GLY A 361 -35.69 -28.25 -62.61
C GLY A 361 -35.36 -26.75 -62.74
N THR A 362 -35.74 -26.16 -63.87
CA THR A 362 -35.45 -24.76 -64.24
C THR A 362 -36.66 -23.83 -64.15
N ALA A 363 -37.87 -24.36 -63.92
CA ALA A 363 -39.05 -23.51 -63.71
C ALA A 363 -38.95 -22.74 -62.37
N PRO A 364 -39.53 -21.52 -62.27
CA PRO A 364 -39.54 -20.72 -61.05
C PRO A 364 -39.94 -21.53 -59.81
N LEU A 365 -39.19 -21.34 -58.72
CA LEU A 365 -39.36 -22.06 -57.47
C LEU A 365 -40.26 -21.26 -56.53
N TYR A 366 -41.40 -21.83 -56.16
CA TYR A 366 -42.33 -21.27 -55.19
C TYR A 366 -42.26 -22.03 -53.86
N VAL A 367 -42.51 -21.31 -52.76
CA VAL A 367 -42.63 -21.85 -51.41
C VAL A 367 -43.95 -21.43 -50.78
N ARG A 368 -44.56 -22.31 -49.99
CA ARG A 368 -45.61 -21.99 -49.01
C ARG A 368 -45.11 -22.29 -47.61
N VAL A 369 -45.60 -21.55 -46.63
CA VAL A 369 -45.24 -21.66 -45.22
C VAL A 369 -46.51 -21.77 -44.38
N ALA A 370 -46.51 -22.64 -43.38
CA ALA A 370 -47.53 -22.70 -42.34
C ALA A 370 -46.85 -22.69 -40.95
N ALA A 371 -47.55 -22.21 -39.94
CA ALA A 371 -47.10 -22.30 -38.56
C ALA A 371 -47.59 -23.64 -37.96
N ALA A 372 -46.67 -24.46 -37.46
CA ALA A 372 -47.01 -25.61 -36.63
C ALA A 372 -47.12 -25.13 -35.17
N SER A 373 -48.24 -25.37 -34.49
CA SER A 373 -48.45 -24.92 -33.11
C SER A 373 -49.30 -25.87 -32.26
N SER A 374 -48.68 -26.61 -31.35
CA SER A 374 -49.37 -27.62 -30.52
C SER A 374 -48.67 -27.85 -29.19
N ARG A 375 -49.44 -28.23 -28.16
CA ARG A 375 -48.90 -28.71 -26.87
C ARG A 375 -48.49 -30.18 -26.92
N ASN A 376 -48.86 -30.89 -27.98
CA ASN A 376 -48.45 -32.27 -28.20
C ASN A 376 -47.13 -32.33 -28.99
N THR A 377 -46.57 -33.53 -29.15
CA THR A 377 -45.35 -33.78 -29.95
C THR A 377 -45.54 -33.64 -31.46
N THR A 378 -46.80 -33.53 -31.91
CA THR A 378 -47.20 -33.28 -33.29
C THR A 378 -48.23 -32.16 -33.39
N ASP A 379 -48.30 -31.57 -34.59
CA ASP A 379 -49.34 -30.64 -34.98
C ASP A 379 -49.94 -31.03 -36.34
N GLY A 380 -51.24 -30.79 -36.52
CA GLY A 380 -51.98 -31.10 -37.73
C GLY A 380 -52.32 -29.81 -38.48
N ILE A 381 -51.56 -29.50 -39.52
CA ILE A 381 -51.71 -28.29 -40.33
C ILE A 381 -52.70 -28.56 -41.45
N ALA A 382 -53.84 -27.87 -41.42
CA ALA A 382 -54.88 -27.97 -42.43
C ALA A 382 -54.52 -27.19 -43.72
N ALA A 383 -55.10 -27.59 -44.84
CA ALA A 383 -54.84 -27.04 -46.17
C ALA A 383 -55.05 -25.52 -46.28
N ASN A 384 -55.87 -24.92 -45.40
CA ASN A 384 -56.17 -23.48 -45.33
C ASN A 384 -55.24 -22.67 -44.41
N GLU A 385 -54.38 -23.32 -43.62
CA GLU A 385 -53.42 -22.65 -42.72
C GLU A 385 -52.10 -22.30 -43.42
N TRP A 386 -51.91 -22.82 -44.63
CA TRP A 386 -50.80 -22.45 -45.51
C TRP A 386 -50.95 -21.04 -46.07
N ALA A 387 -49.95 -20.20 -45.80
CA ALA A 387 -49.80 -18.90 -46.43
C ALA A 387 -49.79 -19.00 -47.98
N ALA A 388 -50.08 -17.90 -48.66
CA ALA A 388 -50.01 -17.80 -50.12
C ALA A 388 -48.63 -18.21 -50.64
N ALA A 389 -48.58 -18.77 -51.85
CA ALA A 389 -47.30 -19.12 -52.49
C ALA A 389 -46.46 -17.86 -52.74
N VAL A 390 -45.16 -17.94 -52.44
CA VAL A 390 -44.19 -16.87 -52.66
C VAL A 390 -43.10 -17.38 -53.60
N LEU A 391 -42.67 -16.56 -54.55
CA LEU A 391 -41.53 -16.87 -55.42
C LEU A 391 -40.25 -16.84 -54.57
N LEU A 392 -39.60 -17.99 -54.40
CA LEU A 392 -38.38 -18.17 -53.62
C LEU A 392 -37.12 -17.92 -54.47
N ALA A 393 -37.13 -18.37 -55.73
CA ALA A 393 -36.00 -18.19 -56.65
C ALA A 393 -36.39 -18.26 -58.13
N GLN A 394 -35.69 -17.47 -58.95
CA GLN A 394 -35.63 -17.56 -60.42
C GLN A 394 -34.21 -17.19 -60.89
N ASP A 395 -33.77 -17.71 -62.02
CA ASP A 395 -32.42 -17.45 -62.55
C ASP A 395 -32.29 -16.03 -63.13
N GLY A 396 -31.08 -15.45 -63.06
CA GLY A 396 -30.77 -14.08 -63.51
C GLY A 396 -29.85 -14.01 -64.74
N THR A 397 -29.84 -12.87 -65.44
CA THR A 397 -29.05 -12.63 -66.66
C THR A 397 -27.63 -12.07 -66.39
N PRO A 398 -26.58 -12.49 -67.13
CA PRO A 398 -25.19 -12.00 -66.95
C PRO A 398 -24.93 -10.52 -67.30
N GLY A 399 -23.81 -9.95 -66.80
CA GLY A 399 -23.37 -8.54 -66.97
C GLY A 399 -22.20 -8.30 -67.95
N GLN A 400 -21.77 -7.04 -68.09
CA GLN A 400 -20.83 -6.53 -69.14
C GLN A 400 -19.42 -6.15 -68.62
N ASN A 401 -18.45 -6.02 -69.53
CA ASN A 401 -17.00 -5.81 -69.27
C ASN A 401 -16.57 -4.38 -68.84
N GLY A 402 -15.38 -4.27 -68.22
CA GLY A 402 -14.76 -3.04 -67.67
C GLY A 402 -13.84 -2.23 -68.61
N VAL A 403 -13.14 -1.22 -68.05
CA VAL A 403 -12.29 -0.22 -68.75
C VAL A 403 -10.81 -0.41 -68.41
N ASN A 404 -9.89 -0.25 -69.38
CA ASN A 404 -8.44 -0.23 -69.17
C ASN A 404 -7.94 1.21 -68.90
N VAL A 405 -7.00 1.39 -67.97
CA VAL A 405 -6.42 2.71 -67.61
C VAL A 405 -4.91 2.59 -67.35
N ALA A 406 -4.10 3.53 -67.87
CA ALA A 406 -2.65 3.55 -67.70
C ALA A 406 -2.08 4.99 -67.71
N PRO A 407 -1.24 5.39 -66.73
CA PRO A 407 -0.57 6.70 -66.74
C PRO A 407 0.65 6.71 -67.67
N VAL A 408 0.87 7.81 -68.38
CA VAL A 408 1.96 8.01 -69.34
C VAL A 408 2.80 9.21 -68.93
N ARG A 409 4.13 9.11 -69.02
CA ARG A 409 5.07 10.19 -68.64
C ARG A 409 6.21 10.33 -69.64
N ILE A 410 6.61 11.57 -69.89
CA ILE A 410 7.66 11.97 -70.82
C ILE A 410 8.63 12.95 -70.16
N TYR A 411 9.84 13.03 -70.71
CA TYR A 411 10.98 13.79 -70.18
C TYR A 411 11.75 14.51 -71.29
N GLN A 412 12.33 15.66 -70.95
CA GLN A 412 13.23 16.41 -71.81
C GLN A 412 14.22 17.21 -70.93
N ARG A 413 15.50 17.33 -71.34
CA ARG A 413 16.45 18.24 -70.69
C ARG A 413 16.51 19.58 -71.43
N GLY A 414 16.66 20.67 -70.68
CA GLY A 414 16.81 22.01 -71.20
C GLY A 414 18.07 22.72 -70.69
N ALA A 415 18.72 23.48 -71.56
CA ALA A 415 19.85 24.34 -71.22
C ALA A 415 19.44 25.58 -70.40
N THR A 416 18.15 25.94 -70.41
CA THR A 416 17.58 27.04 -69.61
C THR A 416 16.50 26.50 -68.67
N SER A 417 16.05 27.32 -67.72
CA SER A 417 14.92 27.01 -66.82
C SER A 417 13.53 27.16 -67.47
N ILE A 418 13.46 27.46 -68.77
CA ILE A 418 12.19 27.61 -69.52
C ILE A 418 11.70 26.24 -69.98
N ALA A 419 10.42 25.95 -69.76
CA ALA A 419 9.80 24.68 -70.12
C ALA A 419 9.67 24.50 -71.66
N PRO A 420 10.00 23.31 -72.22
CA PRO A 420 9.79 23.02 -73.65
C PRO A 420 8.31 22.92 -74.07
N ALA A 421 8.04 23.06 -75.36
CA ALA A 421 6.71 22.88 -75.93
C ALA A 421 6.29 21.39 -75.94
N LEU A 422 5.08 21.11 -75.46
CA LEU A 422 4.49 19.76 -75.36
C LEU A 422 4.24 19.11 -76.75
N PRO A 423 3.97 17.78 -76.82
CA PRO A 423 3.61 17.12 -78.06
C PRO A 423 2.37 17.74 -78.71
N SER A 424 2.43 17.99 -80.03
CA SER A 424 1.39 18.72 -80.77
C SER A 424 0.45 17.85 -81.61
N ALA A 425 0.70 16.54 -81.67
CA ALA A 425 -0.14 15.54 -82.33
C ALA A 425 -0.67 14.52 -81.32
N ALA A 426 -1.75 13.82 -81.68
CA ALA A 426 -2.24 12.71 -80.86
C ALA A 426 -1.18 11.58 -80.80
N CYS A 427 -0.99 11.01 -79.61
CA CYS A 427 -0.04 9.95 -79.35
C CYS A 427 -0.78 8.67 -78.94
N THR A 428 -0.62 7.59 -79.70
CA THR A 428 -1.33 6.33 -79.46
C THR A 428 -0.61 5.50 -78.39
N PHE A 429 -1.32 5.11 -77.34
CA PHE A 429 -0.85 4.21 -76.29
C PHE A 429 -1.50 2.83 -76.43
N THR A 430 -0.70 1.76 -76.40
CA THR A 430 -1.19 0.37 -76.51
C THR A 430 -1.08 -0.33 -75.15
N PHE A 431 -2.22 -0.65 -74.52
CA PHE A 431 -2.25 -1.20 -73.15
C PHE A 431 -1.52 -2.54 -73.02
N ALA A 432 -1.56 -3.38 -74.06
CA ALA A 432 -0.92 -4.70 -74.05
C ALA A 432 0.62 -4.65 -74.11
N THR A 433 1.21 -3.55 -74.61
CA THR A 433 2.67 -3.43 -74.80
C THR A 433 3.29 -2.30 -73.96
N GLY A 434 2.49 -1.39 -73.41
CA GLY A 434 2.97 -0.19 -72.71
C GLY A 434 3.66 0.83 -73.63
N VAL A 435 3.60 0.65 -74.95
CA VAL A 435 4.29 1.50 -75.92
C VAL A 435 3.43 2.70 -76.28
N LEU A 436 4.04 3.88 -76.21
CA LEU A 436 3.51 5.14 -76.73
C LEU A 436 4.17 5.45 -78.09
N THR A 437 3.38 5.70 -79.13
CA THR A 437 3.85 6.09 -80.46
C THR A 437 3.33 7.49 -80.83
N GLY A 438 3.97 8.14 -81.81
CA GLY A 438 3.56 9.47 -82.30
C GLY A 438 4.18 10.68 -81.58
N LEU A 439 5.08 10.47 -80.60
CA LEU A 439 5.77 11.57 -79.91
C LEU A 439 6.54 12.50 -80.87
N ASN A 440 6.45 13.81 -80.62
CA ASN A 440 7.19 14.84 -81.36
C ASN A 440 7.79 15.89 -80.39
N ASN A 441 8.32 17.00 -80.94
CA ASN A 441 8.92 18.12 -80.19
C ASN A 441 10.12 17.77 -79.27
N GLY A 442 10.75 16.61 -79.47
CA GLY A 442 11.97 16.21 -78.76
C GLY A 442 11.74 15.58 -77.38
N TRP A 443 10.49 15.26 -77.04
CA TRP A 443 10.14 14.51 -75.83
C TRP A 443 10.47 13.03 -75.96
N SER A 444 10.88 12.42 -74.85
CA SER A 444 11.18 10.98 -74.75
C SER A 444 10.43 10.36 -73.58
N THR A 445 10.09 9.07 -73.66
CA THR A 445 9.58 8.30 -72.51
C THR A 445 10.68 7.96 -71.48
N GLN A 446 11.96 8.22 -71.81
CA GLN A 446 13.13 8.01 -70.96
C GLN A 446 13.80 9.34 -70.59
N VAL A 447 14.31 9.44 -69.36
CA VAL A 447 15.04 10.63 -68.86
C VAL A 447 16.31 10.84 -69.69
N PRO A 448 16.48 11.97 -70.41
CA PRO A 448 17.69 12.21 -71.19
C PRO A 448 18.92 12.37 -70.29
N MET A 449 20.01 11.68 -70.63
CA MET A 449 21.29 11.80 -69.91
C MET A 449 22.09 13.06 -70.31
N ALA A 450 21.75 13.69 -71.44
CA ALA A 450 22.34 14.95 -71.91
C ALA A 450 21.24 15.95 -72.32
N GLY A 451 21.59 17.25 -72.40
CA GLY A 451 20.68 18.31 -72.86
C GLY A 451 20.55 19.55 -71.96
N GLY A 452 21.30 19.63 -70.86
CA GLY A 452 21.37 20.82 -70.00
C GLY A 452 21.15 20.56 -68.51
N ALA A 453 21.37 21.59 -67.69
CA ALA A 453 21.36 21.52 -66.23
C ALA A 453 19.96 21.33 -65.61
N TYR A 454 18.89 21.56 -66.38
CA TYR A 454 17.51 21.44 -65.92
C TYR A 454 16.81 20.27 -66.61
N LEU A 455 16.26 19.36 -65.80
CA LEU A 455 15.41 18.27 -66.28
C LEU A 455 13.93 18.68 -66.19
N PHE A 456 13.15 18.41 -67.23
CA PHE A 456 11.71 18.66 -67.30
C PHE A 456 10.92 17.37 -67.56
N THR A 457 9.66 17.34 -67.12
CA THR A 457 8.73 16.21 -67.30
C THR A 457 7.30 16.69 -67.58
N SER A 458 6.53 15.88 -68.30
CA SER A 458 5.08 16.03 -68.54
C SER A 458 4.42 14.64 -68.52
N GLY A 459 3.09 14.57 -68.37
CA GLY A 459 2.36 13.30 -68.40
C GLY A 459 0.89 13.45 -68.80
N ALA A 460 0.28 12.32 -69.14
CA ALA A 460 -1.11 12.16 -69.55
C ALA A 460 -1.66 10.82 -69.03
N THR A 461 -2.95 10.52 -69.23
CA THR A 461 -3.55 9.23 -68.84
C THR A 461 -4.26 8.61 -70.03
N ALA A 462 -3.87 7.39 -70.40
CA ALA A 462 -4.60 6.58 -71.37
C ALA A 462 -5.77 5.86 -70.67
N ALA A 463 -6.99 5.95 -71.20
CA ALA A 463 -8.19 5.33 -70.62
C ALA A 463 -9.22 4.90 -71.68
N SER A 464 -9.31 3.60 -71.98
CA SER A 464 -10.17 3.07 -73.04
C SER A 464 -10.76 1.70 -72.73
N LYS A 465 -11.91 1.37 -73.32
CA LYS A 465 -12.46 0.00 -73.36
C LYS A 465 -11.85 -0.85 -74.49
N ALA A 466 -11.10 -0.23 -75.40
CA ALA A 466 -10.37 -0.91 -76.47
C ALA A 466 -8.96 -1.32 -76.01
N ALA A 467 -8.22 -1.99 -76.90
CA ALA A 467 -6.83 -2.41 -76.67
C ALA A 467 -5.81 -1.26 -76.79
N THR A 468 -6.24 -0.10 -77.30
CA THR A 468 -5.45 1.12 -77.50
C THR A 468 -6.23 2.34 -77.05
N ASP A 469 -5.51 3.44 -76.84
CA ASP A 469 -6.07 4.77 -76.61
C ASP A 469 -5.25 5.84 -77.35
N ASP A 470 -5.90 6.91 -77.79
CA ASP A 470 -5.28 8.00 -78.57
C ASP A 470 -5.27 9.29 -77.75
N ILE A 471 -4.14 9.58 -77.10
CA ILE A 471 -3.97 10.73 -76.21
C ILE A 471 -3.83 12.02 -77.05
N PRO A 472 -4.81 12.94 -77.07
CA PRO A 472 -4.74 14.18 -77.83
C PRO A 472 -3.75 15.18 -77.21
N ALA A 473 -3.27 16.13 -78.01
CA ALA A 473 -2.32 17.16 -77.57
C ALA A 473 -2.78 17.96 -76.33
N SER A 474 -4.10 18.10 -76.12
CA SER A 474 -4.72 18.80 -74.99
C SER A 474 -4.67 18.05 -73.65
N GLU A 475 -4.36 16.75 -73.65
CA GLU A 475 -4.36 15.92 -72.43
C GLU A 475 -2.98 15.83 -71.75
N TRP A 476 -1.94 16.37 -72.39
CA TRP A 476 -0.62 16.50 -71.78
C TRP A 476 -0.60 17.61 -70.73
N ALA A 477 -0.26 17.26 -69.49
CA ALA A 477 -0.04 18.21 -68.41
C ALA A 477 1.11 19.18 -68.74
N VAL A 478 1.01 20.41 -68.22
CA VAL A 478 2.04 21.45 -68.38
C VAL A 478 3.42 20.93 -67.94
N ALA A 479 4.43 21.13 -68.79
CA ALA A 479 5.79 20.68 -68.53
C ALA A 479 6.39 21.32 -67.26
N ALA A 480 6.81 20.48 -66.30
CA ALA A 480 7.32 20.88 -65.00
C ALA A 480 8.82 20.57 -64.85
N ARG A 481 9.56 21.44 -64.16
CA ARG A 481 10.99 21.23 -63.85
C ARG A 481 11.16 20.27 -62.67
N MET A 482 11.98 19.23 -62.85
CA MET A 482 12.10 18.10 -61.93
C MET A 482 13.31 18.19 -60.97
N ALA A 483 14.46 18.76 -61.39
CA ALA A 483 15.67 18.79 -60.55
C ALA A 483 16.66 19.94 -60.89
N ALA A 484 17.53 20.25 -59.92
CA ALA A 484 18.77 21.04 -59.96
C ALA A 484 19.60 20.73 -58.68
N ASP A 485 20.92 21.00 -58.64
CA ASP A 485 21.89 20.40 -57.69
C ASP A 485 22.33 21.35 -56.49
N GLY A 486 22.82 20.84 -55.32
CA GLY A 486 23.22 21.65 -54.10
C GLY A 486 23.91 20.92 -52.88
N GLU A 487 24.33 21.64 -51.79
CA GLU A 487 25.30 21.25 -50.68
C GLU A 487 24.97 21.73 -49.18
N ASN A 488 25.68 21.30 -48.08
CA ASN A 488 25.26 21.31 -46.60
C ASN A 488 26.24 21.88 -45.44
N GLY A 489 25.88 21.88 -44.09
CA GLY A 489 26.56 22.56 -42.88
C GLY A 489 26.51 21.97 -41.37
N VAL A 490 26.81 22.72 -40.24
CA VAL A 490 27.36 22.28 -38.84
C VAL A 490 26.76 22.85 -37.42
N ASP A 491 27.32 22.55 -36.18
CA ASP A 491 26.74 22.38 -34.74
C ASP A 491 26.83 23.48 -33.51
N GLY A 492 26.57 23.14 -32.17
CA GLY A 492 26.08 24.00 -30.96
C GLY A 492 26.75 24.13 -29.47
N LEU A 493 26.03 24.44 -28.32
CA LEU A 493 26.40 25.22 -27.01
C LEU A 493 26.14 24.64 -25.51
N ASN A 494 26.79 25.10 -24.37
CA ASN A 494 26.71 24.61 -22.91
C ASN A 494 26.52 25.66 -21.68
N VAL A 495 26.12 25.30 -20.40
CA VAL A 495 25.78 26.19 -19.18
C VAL A 495 25.85 25.57 -17.69
N ALA A 496 26.12 26.31 -16.55
CA ALA A 496 26.05 25.90 -15.06
C ALA A 496 26.19 27.02 -13.89
N PRO A 497 25.83 26.83 -12.57
CA PRO A 497 25.84 27.88 -11.44
C PRO A 497 26.72 27.72 -10.13
N VAL A 498 26.92 28.78 -9.26
CA VAL A 498 27.97 28.89 -8.14
C VAL A 498 27.62 29.75 -6.83
N ARG A 499 28.27 29.55 -5.62
CA ARG A 499 28.09 30.30 -4.30
C ARG A 499 29.33 30.44 -3.32
N ILE A 500 29.33 31.39 -2.35
CA ILE A 500 30.42 31.76 -1.36
C ILE A 500 29.98 32.33 0.05
N TYR A 501 30.90 32.45 1.05
CA TYR A 501 30.73 32.84 2.48
C TYR A 501 31.93 33.62 3.15
N GLN A 502 31.69 34.38 4.25
CA GLN A 502 32.73 35.10 5.07
C GLN A 502 32.28 35.50 6.50
N ARG A 503 33.18 35.62 7.52
CA ARG A 503 32.90 36.19 8.88
C ARG A 503 33.47 37.61 9.09
N GLY A 504 32.90 38.39 10.02
CA GLY A 504 33.34 39.75 10.37
C GLY A 504 33.04 40.19 11.81
N ALA A 505 33.83 41.12 12.34
CA ALA A 505 33.74 41.61 13.72
C ALA A 505 32.65 42.67 13.98
N THR A 506 32.09 43.26 12.92
CA THR A 506 30.94 44.17 13.01
C THR A 506 29.78 43.61 12.19
N SER A 507 28.56 44.12 12.39
CA SER A 507 27.36 43.55 11.76
C SER A 507 27.09 44.07 10.33
N ILE A 508 28.08 44.73 9.71
CA ILE A 508 28.07 45.33 8.36
C ILE A 508 28.58 44.32 7.32
N ALA A 509 27.96 44.28 6.14
CA ALA A 509 28.28 43.31 5.07
C ALA A 509 29.66 43.57 4.41
N PRO A 510 30.48 42.52 4.15
CA PRO A 510 31.74 42.65 3.41
C PRO A 510 31.58 42.94 1.91
N ALA A 511 32.64 43.45 1.28
CA ALA A 511 32.69 43.70 -0.16
C ALA A 511 32.90 42.40 -0.97
N LEU A 512 32.13 42.21 -2.03
CA LEU A 512 32.15 41.03 -2.93
C LEU A 512 33.48 40.82 -3.67
N PRO A 513 33.70 39.65 -4.32
CA PRO A 513 34.85 39.44 -5.19
C PRO A 513 34.95 40.50 -6.29
N SER A 514 36.15 41.06 -6.48
CA SER A 514 36.39 42.21 -7.38
C SER A 514 37.13 41.84 -8.67
N ALA A 515 37.53 40.59 -8.83
CA ALA A 515 38.15 40.04 -10.05
C ALA A 515 37.23 38.96 -10.67
N ALA A 516 37.38 38.72 -11.97
CA ALA A 516 36.69 37.63 -12.65
C ALA A 516 37.16 36.26 -12.10
N CYS A 517 36.23 35.32 -11.96
CA CYS A 517 36.48 33.98 -11.42
C CYS A 517 36.12 32.92 -12.46
N THR A 518 37.07 32.07 -12.83
CA THR A 518 36.88 31.06 -13.89
C THR A 518 36.13 29.83 -13.35
N PHE A 519 35.15 29.35 -14.11
CA PHE A 519 34.40 28.12 -13.86
C PHE A 519 34.61 27.11 -14.99
N THR A 520 35.10 25.92 -14.65
CA THR A 520 35.28 24.82 -15.62
C THR A 520 34.08 23.87 -15.58
N PHE A 521 33.27 23.82 -16.66
CA PHE A 521 32.05 22.98 -16.70
C PHE A 521 32.32 21.50 -16.44
N ALA A 522 33.46 20.98 -16.90
CA ALA A 522 33.83 19.58 -16.75
C ALA A 522 34.21 19.17 -15.31
N THR A 523 34.58 20.12 -14.43
CA THR A 523 35.09 19.82 -13.07
C THR A 523 34.33 20.51 -11.95
N GLY A 524 33.51 21.53 -12.24
CA GLY A 524 32.73 22.26 -11.23
C GLY A 524 33.56 23.15 -10.30
N VAL A 525 34.85 23.35 -10.60
CA VAL A 525 35.77 24.14 -9.78
C VAL A 525 35.72 25.62 -10.17
N LEU A 526 35.58 26.49 -9.16
CA LEU A 526 35.75 27.93 -9.27
C LEU A 526 37.14 28.36 -8.76
N THR A 527 37.87 29.14 -9.53
CA THR A 527 39.17 29.72 -9.14
C THR A 527 39.14 31.26 -9.22
N GLY A 528 40.02 31.94 -8.46
CA GLY A 528 40.18 33.40 -8.52
C GLY A 528 39.52 34.24 -7.41
N LEU A 529 38.86 33.61 -6.41
CA LEU A 529 38.20 34.34 -5.32
C LEU A 529 39.15 35.22 -4.49
N ASN A 530 38.69 36.43 -4.15
CA ASN A 530 39.43 37.42 -3.36
C ASN A 530 38.56 38.08 -2.26
N ASN A 531 39.06 39.15 -1.64
CA ASN A 531 38.40 39.90 -0.55
C ASN A 531 38.02 39.08 0.71
N GLY A 532 38.62 37.90 0.89
CA GLY A 532 38.42 37.04 2.05
C GLY A 532 37.16 36.16 2.00
N TRP A 533 36.50 36.10 0.84
CA TRP A 533 35.42 35.14 0.59
C TRP A 533 35.95 33.72 0.37
N SER A 534 35.20 32.74 0.87
CA SER A 534 35.50 31.31 0.74
C SER A 534 34.27 30.57 0.22
N THR A 535 34.45 29.40 -0.40
CA THR A 535 33.32 28.49 -0.70
C THR A 535 32.81 27.75 0.55
N GLN A 536 33.47 27.92 1.71
CA GLN A 536 33.16 27.29 2.99
C GLN A 536 32.98 28.32 4.13
N VAL A 537 32.17 27.99 5.14
CA VAL A 537 31.84 28.88 6.27
C VAL A 537 33.02 29.02 7.26
N PRO A 538 33.53 30.25 7.56
CA PRO A 538 34.64 30.42 8.49
C PRO A 538 34.25 30.28 9.98
N THR A 539 35.14 29.69 10.78
CA THR A 539 34.97 29.44 12.23
C THR A 539 35.54 30.53 13.14
N ALA A 540 36.32 31.48 12.59
CA ALA A 540 36.87 32.64 13.31
C ALA A 540 36.72 33.91 12.44
N GLY A 541 36.98 35.10 13.02
CA GLY A 541 36.89 36.39 12.32
C GLY A 541 35.94 37.42 12.94
N GLY A 542 35.51 37.21 14.18
CA GLY A 542 34.57 38.10 14.89
C GLY A 542 33.13 37.58 14.85
N ALA A 543 32.23 38.27 15.57
CA ALA A 543 30.93 37.71 15.97
C ALA A 543 29.96 37.40 14.80
N TYR A 544 30.05 38.06 13.65
CA TYR A 544 29.03 38.01 12.58
C TYR A 544 29.48 37.19 11.36
N LEU A 545 28.54 36.62 10.58
CA LEU A 545 28.76 35.70 9.44
C LEU A 545 27.92 36.11 8.20
N PHE A 546 28.38 35.89 6.95
CA PHE A 546 27.79 36.40 5.68
C PHE A 546 27.93 35.47 4.41
N THR A 547 27.15 35.69 3.30
CA THR A 547 27.09 34.82 2.04
C THR A 547 26.72 35.53 0.68
N SER A 548 27.04 34.95 -0.52
CA SER A 548 26.77 35.43 -1.94
C SER A 548 26.83 34.31 -3.07
N GLY A 549 26.52 34.58 -4.38
CA GLY A 549 26.57 33.62 -5.55
C GLY A 549 26.38 34.16 -7.02
N ALA A 550 26.60 33.33 -8.08
CA ALA A 550 26.62 33.66 -9.55
C ALA A 550 26.35 32.47 -10.56
N THR A 551 26.44 32.65 -11.90
CA THR A 551 26.20 31.62 -12.99
C THR A 551 27.14 31.74 -14.21
N ALA A 552 27.41 30.64 -14.96
CA ALA A 552 28.33 30.52 -16.10
C ALA A 552 27.71 29.86 -17.39
N ALA A 553 28.10 30.28 -18.61
CA ALA A 553 27.63 29.75 -19.91
C ALA A 553 28.61 29.91 -21.11
N SER A 554 28.94 28.84 -21.86
CA SER A 554 29.86 28.93 -23.03
C SER A 554 29.71 27.82 -24.09
N LYS A 555 30.08 28.13 -25.35
CA LYS A 555 30.26 27.16 -26.45
C LYS A 555 31.57 26.38 -26.34
N ALA A 556 32.49 26.86 -25.52
CA ALA A 556 33.72 26.18 -25.15
C ALA A 556 33.53 25.37 -23.84
N ALA A 557 34.61 24.75 -23.35
CA ALA A 557 34.60 23.88 -22.18
C ALA A 557 34.70 24.60 -20.82
N THR A 558 34.90 25.92 -20.82
CA THR A 558 35.06 26.79 -19.64
C THR A 558 34.34 28.11 -19.84
N ASP A 559 34.11 28.83 -18.75
CA ASP A 559 33.56 30.20 -18.76
C ASP A 559 34.16 31.04 -17.62
N ASP A 560 34.18 32.36 -17.80
CA ASP A 560 34.79 33.33 -16.87
C ASP A 560 33.73 34.27 -16.30
N ILE A 561 33.40 34.13 -15.01
CA ILE A 561 32.35 34.91 -14.34
C ILE A 561 32.90 36.25 -13.86
N PRO A 562 32.55 37.40 -14.46
CA PRO A 562 33.01 38.72 -14.05
C PRO A 562 32.41 39.17 -12.70
N ALA A 563 33.10 40.12 -12.05
CA ALA A 563 32.71 40.65 -10.74
C ALA A 563 31.26 41.22 -10.68
N SER A 564 30.72 41.68 -11.81
CA SER A 564 29.35 42.21 -11.94
C SER A 564 28.24 41.15 -11.84
N GLU A 565 28.56 39.86 -11.93
CA GLU A 565 27.57 38.77 -11.93
C GLU A 565 27.35 38.14 -10.54
N TRP A 566 28.06 38.62 -9.51
CA TRP A 566 27.89 38.17 -8.13
C TRP A 566 26.78 38.94 -7.39
N ALA A 567 25.89 38.21 -6.72
CA ALA A 567 24.79 38.76 -5.94
C ALA A 567 25.24 39.43 -4.62
N VAL A 568 24.45 40.38 -4.10
CA VAL A 568 24.74 41.16 -2.88
C VAL A 568 24.88 40.29 -1.62
N ALA A 569 25.82 40.64 -0.73
CA ALA A 569 26.13 39.90 0.49
C ALA A 569 25.13 40.08 1.65
N ALA A 570 24.78 39.01 2.37
CA ALA A 570 23.79 38.99 3.48
C ALA A 570 24.29 38.29 4.78
N ARG A 571 23.76 38.63 5.97
CA ARG A 571 24.27 38.26 7.35
C ARG A 571 23.55 37.08 8.05
N MET A 572 24.19 36.44 9.05
CA MET A 572 23.78 35.13 9.64
C MET A 572 23.82 34.89 11.21
N ALA A 573 24.71 35.42 12.10
CA ALA A 573 24.77 35.07 13.58
C ALA A 573 25.59 36.03 14.55
N SER A 574 25.66 35.81 15.93
CA SER A 574 26.54 36.48 16.99
C SER A 574 26.50 35.94 18.50
N ASP A 575 27.42 36.36 19.44
CA ASP A 575 27.85 35.70 20.76
C ASP A 575 27.84 36.58 22.14
N GLY A 576 28.19 36.11 23.39
CA GLY A 576 28.07 36.83 24.76
C GLY A 576 28.94 36.42 26.07
N GLU A 577 28.75 37.00 27.32
CA GLU A 577 29.73 37.16 28.51
C GLU A 577 29.29 37.04 30.06
N ASN A 578 30.20 36.99 31.12
CA ASN A 578 29.90 36.88 32.65
C ASN A 578 31.03 37.18 33.77
N GLY A 579 30.77 37.17 35.13
CA GLY A 579 31.67 37.67 36.29
C GLY A 579 31.73 36.97 37.74
N VAL A 580 32.18 37.66 38.85
CA VAL A 580 32.60 37.14 40.23
C VAL A 580 32.03 37.86 41.53
N ASP A 581 32.12 37.25 42.74
CA ASP A 581 31.60 37.67 44.11
C ASP A 581 32.65 38.39 45.07
N GLY A 582 32.44 38.82 46.34
CA GLY A 582 31.34 38.74 47.36
C GLY A 582 31.63 39.46 48.75
N LEU A 583 30.82 39.26 49.82
CA LEU A 583 30.94 39.86 51.19
C LEU A 583 30.32 38.97 52.32
N ASN A 584 30.87 38.95 53.54
CA ASN A 584 30.25 38.29 54.73
C ASN A 584 29.06 39.12 55.27
N VAL A 585 27.86 38.52 55.25
CA VAL A 585 26.60 39.15 55.70
C VAL A 585 25.70 38.11 56.36
N ALA A 586 25.11 38.43 57.50
CA ALA A 586 24.16 37.57 58.21
C ALA A 586 22.94 38.39 58.72
N PRO A 587 21.72 38.07 58.30
CA PRO A 587 20.52 38.71 58.84
C PRO A 587 20.21 38.18 60.24
N VAL A 588 19.99 39.08 61.18
CA VAL A 588 19.66 38.79 62.58
C VAL A 588 18.18 39.14 62.81
N ARG A 589 17.44 38.28 63.51
CA ARG A 589 16.02 38.49 63.85
C ARG A 589 15.74 38.24 65.32
N ILE A 590 14.80 39.03 65.83
CA ILE A 590 14.29 38.96 67.21
C ILE A 590 12.75 39.03 67.21
N TYR A 591 12.16 38.51 68.28
CA TYR A 591 10.72 38.32 68.44
C TYR A 591 10.26 38.72 69.85
N GLN A 592 9.04 39.23 69.94
CA GLN A 592 8.35 39.53 71.21
C GLN A 592 6.83 39.41 71.03
N ARG A 593 6.12 38.84 72.01
CA ARG A 593 4.64 38.89 72.06
C ARG A 593 4.16 40.09 72.89
N GLY A 594 3.06 40.71 72.46
CA GLY A 594 2.41 41.82 73.14
C GLY A 594 0.89 41.66 73.21
N ALA A 595 0.28 42.23 74.24
CA ALA A 595 -1.17 42.18 74.48
C ALA A 595 -1.98 43.16 73.59
N THR A 596 -1.33 44.13 72.95
CA THR A 596 -1.97 45.10 72.05
C THR A 596 -1.29 45.09 70.68
N SER A 597 -1.93 45.68 69.67
CA SER A 597 -1.36 45.80 68.32
C SER A 597 -0.31 46.91 68.18
N ILE A 598 0.10 47.54 69.29
CA ILE A 598 1.14 48.59 69.31
C ILE A 598 2.51 47.92 69.42
N ALA A 599 3.45 48.34 68.57
CA ALA A 599 4.80 47.78 68.53
C ALA A 599 5.59 48.05 69.83
N PRO A 600 6.22 47.02 70.43
CA PRO A 600 7.11 47.21 71.59
C PRO A 600 8.35 48.04 71.26
N ALA A 601 8.96 48.64 72.29
CA ALA A 601 10.24 49.35 72.15
C ALA A 601 11.38 48.37 71.81
N LEU A 602 12.16 48.71 70.78
CA LEU A 602 13.34 47.94 70.32
C LEU A 602 14.44 47.85 71.39
N PRO A 603 15.45 46.97 71.21
CA PRO A 603 16.60 46.93 72.10
C PRO A 603 17.30 48.29 72.21
N SER A 604 17.51 48.75 73.45
CA SER A 604 18.08 50.09 73.73
C SER A 604 19.59 50.09 73.99
N ALA A 605 20.21 48.91 73.97
CA ALA A 605 21.65 48.72 74.07
C ALA A 605 22.18 47.95 72.83
N ALA A 606 23.47 48.11 72.53
CA ALA A 606 24.09 47.37 71.43
C ALA A 606 24.07 45.85 71.70
N CYS A 607 23.82 45.06 70.66
CA CYS A 607 23.71 43.61 70.72
C CYS A 607 24.75 42.96 69.82
N THR A 608 25.68 42.18 70.38
CA THR A 608 26.78 41.58 69.64
C THR A 608 26.35 40.30 68.93
N PHE A 609 26.57 40.21 67.62
CA PHE A 609 26.36 39.02 66.81
C PHE A 609 27.70 38.39 66.39
N THR A 610 27.86 37.10 66.63
CA THR A 610 29.08 36.36 66.27
C THR A 610 28.82 35.47 65.05
N PHE A 611 29.43 35.76 63.91
CA PHE A 611 29.20 35.02 62.65
C PHE A 611 29.58 33.54 62.75
N ALA A 612 30.65 33.23 63.50
CA ALA A 612 31.15 31.86 63.65
C ALA A 612 30.20 30.94 64.47
N THR A 613 29.33 31.51 65.31
CA THR A 613 28.41 30.75 66.18
C THR A 613 26.93 31.02 65.89
N GLY A 614 26.62 32.05 65.10
CA GLY A 614 25.24 32.50 64.84
C GLY A 614 24.52 33.07 66.06
N THR A 615 25.25 33.37 67.14
CA THR A 615 24.66 33.78 68.43
C THR A 615 24.60 35.30 68.57
N LEU A 616 23.44 35.81 68.98
CA LEU A 616 23.25 37.20 69.41
C LEU A 616 23.21 37.28 70.95
N THR A 617 23.96 38.22 71.53
CA THR A 617 23.95 38.49 72.98
C THR A 617 23.62 39.96 73.27
N GLY A 618 23.23 40.27 74.51
CA GLY A 618 22.94 41.65 74.95
C GLY A 618 21.48 42.12 74.82
N LEU A 619 20.54 41.26 74.39
CA LEU A 619 19.14 41.64 74.22
C LEU A 619 18.47 42.12 75.52
N ASN A 620 17.70 43.20 75.40
CA ASN A 620 16.90 43.79 76.48
C ASN A 620 15.46 44.10 76.02
N ASN A 621 14.69 44.81 76.85
CA ASN A 621 13.28 45.19 76.61
C ASN A 621 12.31 44.01 76.34
N GLY A 622 12.70 42.78 76.68
CA GLY A 622 11.87 41.57 76.56
C GLY A 622 11.88 40.92 75.17
N TRP A 623 12.80 41.31 74.28
CA TRP A 623 13.03 40.66 72.99
C TRP A 623 13.84 39.36 73.14
N SER A 624 13.55 38.39 72.27
CA SER A 624 14.19 37.07 72.24
C SER A 624 14.60 36.69 70.82
N THR A 625 15.64 35.86 70.65
CA THR A 625 15.98 35.26 69.34
C THR A 625 15.02 34.13 68.93
N GLN A 626 14.17 33.66 69.85
CA GLN A 626 13.16 32.63 69.64
C GLN A 626 11.75 33.19 69.86
N VAL A 627 10.76 32.70 69.11
CA VAL A 627 9.35 33.12 69.22
C VAL A 627 8.80 32.78 70.62
N PRO A 628 8.36 33.76 71.42
CA PRO A 628 7.80 33.48 72.75
C PRO A 628 6.46 32.75 72.67
N THR A 629 6.28 31.73 73.51
CA THR A 629 5.05 30.93 73.62
C THR A 629 3.97 31.58 74.51
N ALA A 630 4.29 32.67 75.20
CA ALA A 630 3.38 33.47 76.02
C ALA A 630 3.64 34.97 75.80
N GLY A 631 2.69 35.85 76.18
CA GLY A 631 2.88 37.31 76.16
C GLY A 631 1.77 38.16 75.51
N GLY A 632 0.66 37.55 75.06
CA GLY A 632 -0.46 38.27 74.42
C GLY A 632 -0.63 37.95 72.94
N ALA A 633 -1.74 38.40 72.35
CA ALA A 633 -2.27 37.91 71.07
C ALA A 633 -1.54 38.37 69.79
N TYR A 634 -0.56 39.27 69.91
CA TYR A 634 0.17 39.85 68.78
C TYR A 634 1.65 39.50 68.86
N LEU A 635 2.20 38.91 67.81
CA LEU A 635 3.63 38.62 67.67
C LEU A 635 4.30 39.70 66.83
N PHE A 636 5.35 40.30 67.38
CA PHE A 636 6.19 41.29 66.72
C PHE A 636 7.57 40.71 66.42
N THR A 637 8.19 41.23 65.37
CA THR A 637 9.58 40.94 64.99
C THR A 637 10.32 42.22 64.64
N SER A 638 11.62 42.23 64.92
CA SER A 638 12.56 43.20 64.36
C SER A 638 13.76 42.44 63.80
N GLY A 639 14.48 43.08 62.88
CA GLY A 639 15.70 42.53 62.33
C GLY A 639 16.73 43.61 62.09
N ALA A 640 17.99 43.17 62.07
CA ALA A 640 19.15 43.95 61.69
C ALA A 640 20.04 43.08 60.81
N THR A 641 20.99 43.67 60.10
CA THR A 641 21.96 42.92 59.29
C THR A 641 23.31 43.02 59.96
N ALA A 642 23.83 41.91 60.48
CA ALA A 642 25.23 41.83 60.85
C ALA A 642 26.05 41.79 59.54
N ALA A 643 26.91 42.77 59.29
CA ALA A 643 27.68 42.91 58.07
C ALA A 643 29.13 43.35 58.38
N SER A 644 29.96 42.37 58.73
CA SER A 644 31.35 42.59 59.11
C SER A 644 32.29 41.82 58.19
N ARG A 645 33.47 42.40 57.93
CA ARG A 645 34.62 41.66 57.36
C ARG A 645 35.40 40.91 58.45
N GLY A 646 35.04 41.09 59.73
CA GLY A 646 35.54 40.35 60.89
C GLY A 646 34.58 39.27 61.38
N ALA A 647 34.96 38.59 62.47
CA ALA A 647 34.23 37.43 63.00
C ALA A 647 33.00 37.76 63.88
N THR A 648 32.81 39.03 64.23
CA THR A 648 31.67 39.55 65.00
C THR A 648 31.19 40.89 64.42
N ASP A 649 29.97 41.28 64.75
CA ASP A 649 29.40 42.61 64.52
C ASP A 649 28.64 43.10 65.76
N ASP A 650 28.68 44.40 66.04
CA ASP A 650 28.03 45.02 67.19
C ASP A 650 26.83 45.85 66.73
N ILE A 651 25.63 45.27 66.77
CA ILE A 651 24.42 45.89 66.25
C ILE A 651 23.93 46.95 67.22
N ALA A 652 24.08 48.22 66.85
CA ALA A 652 23.67 49.37 67.64
C ALA A 652 22.13 49.51 67.68
N PRO A 653 21.56 50.20 68.70
CA PRO A 653 20.11 50.40 68.82
C PRO A 653 19.42 51.01 67.58
N GLY A 654 20.15 51.83 66.81
CA GLY A 654 19.65 52.47 65.59
C GLY A 654 19.71 51.60 64.32
N GLU A 655 20.33 50.42 64.38
CA GLU A 655 20.48 49.50 63.24
C GLU A 655 19.38 48.43 63.20
N TRP A 656 18.59 48.33 64.28
CA TRP A 656 17.37 47.55 64.31
C TRP A 656 16.27 48.22 63.49
N ALA A 657 15.71 47.50 62.52
CA ALA A 657 14.53 47.93 61.80
C ALA A 657 13.33 48.11 62.76
N ALA A 658 12.45 49.07 62.45
CA ALA A 658 11.23 49.32 63.21
C ALA A 658 10.46 48.01 63.46
N ALA A 659 10.06 47.78 64.73
CA ALA A 659 9.37 46.56 65.13
C ALA A 659 8.05 46.38 64.35
N ALA A 660 7.98 45.33 63.54
CA ALA A 660 6.84 45.01 62.69
C ALA A 660 5.99 43.90 63.33
N ARG A 661 4.67 44.00 63.21
CA ARG A 661 3.76 42.93 63.64
C ARG A 661 3.85 41.77 62.63
N LEU A 662 4.41 40.64 63.05
CA LEU A 662 4.57 39.44 62.25
C LEU A 662 3.28 38.62 62.16
N ALA A 663 2.53 38.53 63.27
CA ALA A 663 1.26 37.81 63.30
C ALA A 663 0.31 38.39 64.36
N ALA A 664 -0.98 38.08 64.20
CA ALA A 664 -2.00 38.15 65.23
C ALA A 664 -2.67 36.77 65.29
N ASP A 665 -3.06 36.32 66.48
CA ASP A 665 -3.81 35.07 66.61
C ASP A 665 -5.18 35.21 65.89
N GLY A 666 -5.58 34.17 65.14
CA GLY A 666 -6.74 34.23 64.24
C GLY A 666 -8.09 34.05 64.94
N ALA A 667 -9.17 34.55 64.32
CA ALA A 667 -10.54 34.23 64.73
C ALA A 667 -10.88 32.76 64.44
N THR A 668 -11.77 32.18 65.26
CA THR A 668 -12.24 30.79 65.09
C THR A 668 -12.90 30.59 63.72
N GLY A 669 -12.57 29.51 63.02
CA GLY A 669 -13.09 29.24 61.67
C GLY A 669 -14.59 28.90 61.65
N GLN A 670 -15.23 29.13 60.50
CA GLN A 670 -16.59 28.62 60.21
C GLN A 670 -16.64 27.10 60.24
N ARG A 671 -17.83 26.53 60.51
CA ARG A 671 -18.03 25.07 60.49
C ARG A 671 -17.75 24.48 59.10
N GLY A 672 -17.28 23.24 59.07
CA GLY A 672 -17.18 22.44 57.84
C GLY A 672 -18.55 21.93 57.37
N THR A 673 -18.55 21.34 56.18
CA THR A 673 -19.70 20.71 55.53
C THR A 673 -20.14 19.46 56.28
N VAL A 674 -21.44 19.25 56.48
CA VAL A 674 -21.97 18.09 57.22
C VAL A 674 -22.88 17.20 56.37
N THR A 675 -23.01 15.93 56.76
CA THR A 675 -23.94 14.97 56.14
C THR A 675 -24.95 14.50 57.18
N VAL A 676 -26.24 14.64 56.88
CA VAL A 676 -27.36 14.21 57.74
C VAL A 676 -28.22 13.19 56.98
N THR A 677 -28.69 12.15 57.66
CA THR A 677 -29.54 11.11 57.09
C THR A 677 -30.73 10.88 58.02
N ALA A 678 -31.94 11.19 57.56
CA ALA A 678 -33.14 11.23 58.39
C ALA A 678 -34.26 10.31 57.84
N PRO A 679 -34.76 9.35 58.64
CA PRO A 679 -35.88 8.49 58.26
C PRO A 679 -37.24 9.17 58.46
N GLY A 680 -38.27 8.62 57.81
CA GLY A 680 -39.68 9.03 58.00
C GLY A 680 -40.23 9.96 56.91
N TYR A 681 -39.50 10.13 55.81
CA TYR A 681 -39.84 11.05 54.73
C TYR A 681 -40.12 10.30 53.42
N SER A 682 -41.40 10.28 53.02
CA SER A 682 -41.87 9.65 51.76
C SER A 682 -41.68 10.55 50.52
N THR A 683 -41.29 11.80 50.72
CA THR A 683 -40.98 12.79 49.68
C THR A 683 -39.89 13.75 50.15
N TRP A 684 -39.13 14.30 49.20
CA TRP A 684 -38.21 15.40 49.48
C TRP A 684 -38.96 16.72 49.75
N SER A 685 -38.53 17.47 50.77
CA SER A 685 -38.81 18.90 50.89
C SER A 685 -37.60 19.66 51.44
N ASP A 686 -37.39 20.88 50.95
CA ASP A 686 -36.27 21.74 51.35
C ASP A 686 -36.40 22.15 52.84
N ASP A 687 -37.61 22.39 53.32
CA ASP A 687 -37.91 22.68 54.73
C ASP A 687 -37.59 21.48 55.64
N SER A 688 -37.90 20.25 55.20
CA SER A 688 -37.51 19.04 55.91
C SER A 688 -35.98 18.91 56.02
N ALA A 689 -35.26 19.21 54.94
CA ALA A 689 -33.80 19.14 54.93
C ALA A 689 -33.16 20.21 55.83
N VAL A 690 -33.72 21.43 55.86
CA VAL A 690 -33.34 22.49 56.80
C VAL A 690 -33.64 22.08 58.25
N TYR A 691 -34.82 21.51 58.50
CA TYR A 691 -35.24 21.06 59.83
C TYR A 691 -34.28 19.99 60.39
N GLU A 692 -33.94 18.97 59.60
CA GLU A 692 -33.06 17.87 60.03
C GLU A 692 -31.61 18.34 60.27
N LEU A 693 -31.11 19.30 59.49
CA LEU A 693 -29.84 19.98 59.76
C LEU A 693 -29.84 20.78 61.08
N GLY A 694 -30.95 21.47 61.36
CA GLY A 694 -31.17 22.15 62.64
C GLY A 694 -31.29 21.17 63.81
N HIS A 695 -32.02 20.08 63.62
CA HIS A 695 -32.26 19.04 64.62
C HIS A 695 -30.97 18.29 64.99
N ALA A 696 -30.10 18.03 64.01
CA ALA A 696 -28.76 17.48 64.22
C ALA A 696 -27.75 18.47 64.84
N GLY A 697 -28.18 19.71 65.16
CA GLY A 697 -27.36 20.70 65.87
C GLY A 697 -26.43 21.54 64.99
N TYR A 698 -26.53 21.43 63.66
CA TYR A 698 -25.65 22.15 62.73
C TYR A 698 -26.19 23.54 62.34
N GLY A 699 -27.49 23.78 62.52
CA GLY A 699 -28.16 25.05 62.24
C GLY A 699 -28.55 25.20 60.77
N ALA A 700 -28.58 26.44 60.26
CA ALA A 700 -28.95 26.70 58.87
C ALA A 700 -27.96 26.02 57.88
N PRO A 701 -28.43 25.53 56.71
CA PRO A 701 -27.55 24.89 55.72
C PRO A 701 -26.46 25.84 55.22
N ILE A 702 -25.28 25.29 54.94
CA ILE A 702 -24.19 25.97 54.22
C ILE A 702 -23.83 25.20 52.95
N ASN A 703 -23.13 25.86 52.04
CA ASN A 703 -22.72 25.25 50.77
C ASN A 703 -21.98 23.93 51.01
N ARG A 704 -22.46 22.88 50.34
CA ARG A 704 -22.02 21.48 50.34
C ARG A 704 -22.41 20.67 51.59
N ASP A 705 -23.32 21.15 52.44
CA ASP A 705 -24.04 20.25 53.35
C ASP A 705 -24.90 19.27 52.55
N VAL A 706 -25.00 18.03 53.02
CA VAL A 706 -25.71 16.93 52.38
C VAL A 706 -26.81 16.42 53.30
N VAL A 707 -28.03 16.28 52.79
CA VAL A 707 -29.13 15.65 53.53
C VAL A 707 -29.73 14.51 52.71
N THR A 708 -29.96 13.37 53.36
CA THR A 708 -30.72 12.25 52.81
C THR A 708 -32.02 12.09 53.58
N LEU A 709 -33.15 12.23 52.89
CA LEU A 709 -34.49 11.99 53.42
C LEU A 709 -35.01 10.66 52.86
N TYR A 710 -35.48 9.75 53.73
CA TYR A 710 -35.88 8.42 53.29
C TYR A 710 -37.01 7.77 54.11
N ASP A 711 -37.67 6.76 53.53
CA ASP A 711 -38.55 5.81 54.19
C ASP A 711 -38.35 4.39 53.58
N ALA A 712 -39.38 3.52 53.62
CA ALA A 712 -39.31 2.17 53.07
C ALA A 712 -39.47 2.09 51.54
N THR A 713 -39.92 3.16 50.87
CA THR A 713 -40.22 3.22 49.43
C THR A 713 -39.59 4.41 48.71
N HIS A 714 -39.06 5.39 49.46
CA HIS A 714 -38.44 6.62 48.98
C HIS A 714 -37.06 6.82 49.63
N ALA A 715 -36.08 7.31 48.86
CA ALA A 715 -34.83 7.83 49.38
C ALA A 715 -34.27 8.87 48.41
N VAL A 716 -34.05 10.09 48.87
CA VAL A 716 -33.46 11.18 48.08
C VAL A 716 -32.35 11.86 48.87
N THR A 717 -31.17 11.94 48.26
CA THR A 717 -30.01 12.67 48.76
C THR A 717 -29.84 13.96 47.95
N LYS A 718 -29.79 15.11 48.63
CA LYS A 718 -29.44 16.39 48.02
C LYS A 718 -28.31 17.08 48.78
N PHE A 719 -27.68 18.04 48.13
CA PHE A 719 -26.68 18.92 48.72
C PHE A 719 -27.07 20.39 48.52
N PHE A 720 -26.77 21.23 49.52
CA PHE A 720 -27.13 22.65 49.50
C PHE A 720 -26.05 23.45 48.78
N VAL A 721 -26.40 24.30 47.81
CA VAL A 721 -25.48 25.24 47.15
C VAL A 721 -26.22 26.53 46.82
N ASP A 722 -25.62 27.66 47.18
CA ASP A 722 -26.01 29.03 46.79
C ASP A 722 -27.50 29.34 47.03
N GLY A 723 -28.05 28.79 48.12
CA GLY A 723 -29.43 29.00 48.55
C GLY A 723 -30.43 27.93 48.11
N ALA A 724 -30.00 26.87 47.39
CA ALA A 724 -30.89 25.84 46.84
C ALA A 724 -30.42 24.41 47.15
N TRP A 725 -31.36 23.46 47.22
CA TRP A 725 -31.09 22.03 47.37
C TRP A 725 -31.04 21.30 46.04
N LEU A 726 -29.84 20.91 45.62
CA LEU A 726 -29.57 20.20 44.36
C LEU A 726 -29.46 18.69 44.59
N GLU A 727 -30.10 17.89 43.75
CA GLU A 727 -30.04 16.43 43.86
C GLU A 727 -28.63 15.92 43.56
N ALA A 728 -28.16 14.96 44.36
CA ALA A 728 -26.80 14.42 44.29
C ALA A 728 -26.63 13.47 43.10
N GLY A 729 -26.72 14.00 41.88
CA GLY A 729 -26.39 13.29 40.64
C GLY A 729 -24.95 12.78 40.67
N MET A 730 -24.76 11.49 40.36
CA MET A 730 -23.52 10.77 40.64
C MET A 730 -22.39 11.13 39.65
N VAL A 731 -21.61 12.17 39.96
CA VAL A 731 -20.34 12.45 39.27
C VAL A 731 -19.28 11.44 39.74
N LEU A 732 -19.09 10.38 38.97
CA LEU A 732 -18.11 9.34 39.24
C LEU A 732 -16.72 9.76 38.74
N ASN A 733 -15.86 10.14 39.68
CA ASN A 733 -14.42 10.31 39.41
C ASN A 733 -13.72 8.95 39.55
N GLY A 734 -14.01 8.01 38.65
CA GLY A 734 -13.54 6.63 38.69
C GLY A 734 -14.41 5.66 37.88
N ASN A 735 -14.24 4.35 38.12
CA ASN A 735 -14.96 3.29 37.40
C ASN A 735 -16.41 3.14 37.91
N LEU A 736 -17.36 3.00 36.99
CA LEU A 736 -18.73 2.59 37.29
C LEU A 736 -18.86 1.06 37.15
N LEU A 737 -19.13 0.36 38.25
CA LEU A 737 -19.52 -1.05 38.24
C LEU A 737 -21.04 -1.17 38.42
N VAL A 738 -21.75 -1.66 37.40
CA VAL A 738 -23.18 -1.98 37.49
C VAL A 738 -23.34 -3.51 37.57
N PRO A 739 -23.70 -4.09 38.73
CA PRO A 739 -23.87 -5.54 38.87
C PRO A 739 -25.22 -6.05 38.32
N GLY A 740 -25.75 -5.42 37.26
CA GLY A 740 -27.08 -5.66 36.72
C GLY A 740 -27.32 -4.92 35.40
N THR A 741 -28.57 -4.87 34.94
CA THR A 741 -28.94 -4.29 33.64
C THR A 741 -28.99 -2.76 33.68
N VAL A 742 -28.29 -2.11 32.76
CA VAL A 742 -28.53 -0.69 32.43
C VAL A 742 -29.80 -0.59 31.58
N ALA A 743 -30.79 0.19 32.01
CA ALA A 743 -32.07 0.30 31.31
C ALA A 743 -31.90 0.80 29.85
N ALA A 744 -32.74 0.32 28.93
CA ALA A 744 -32.56 0.43 27.46
C ALA A 744 -32.53 1.85 26.85
N LYS A 745 -32.55 2.92 27.66
CA LYS A 745 -32.40 4.33 27.26
C LYS A 745 -31.18 5.03 27.89
N ALA A 746 -30.40 4.35 28.73
CA ALA A 746 -29.52 5.00 29.70
C ALA A 746 -28.01 5.03 29.37
N LEU A 747 -27.59 4.54 28.18
CA LEU A 747 -26.21 4.72 27.70
C LEU A 747 -26.19 5.60 26.44
N ALA A 748 -26.28 6.91 26.63
CA ALA A 748 -26.05 7.92 25.60
C ALA A 748 -24.70 8.60 25.88
N VAL A 749 -23.75 8.45 24.96
CA VAL A 749 -22.34 8.83 25.12
C VAL A 749 -21.76 9.21 23.76
N ASP A 750 -20.94 10.28 23.72
CA ASP A 750 -20.39 10.82 22.47
C ASP A 750 -19.38 9.88 21.80
N ASN A 751 -18.60 9.16 22.61
CA ASN A 751 -17.62 8.18 22.15
C ASN A 751 -17.42 7.09 23.21
N LEU A 752 -17.33 5.83 22.77
CA LEU A 752 -16.94 4.69 23.59
C LEU A 752 -15.60 4.14 23.09
N ALA A 753 -14.52 4.44 23.81
CA ALA A 753 -13.20 3.90 23.52
C ALA A 753 -12.93 2.61 24.32
N ALA A 754 -12.12 1.71 23.75
CA ALA A 754 -11.62 0.49 24.41
C ALA A 754 -12.70 -0.45 24.99
N ILE A 755 -13.87 -0.56 24.35
CA ILE A 755 -14.91 -1.53 24.73
C ILE A 755 -14.42 -2.96 24.48
N ASN A 756 -14.61 -3.84 25.46
CA ASN A 756 -14.71 -5.28 25.25
C ASN A 756 -16.06 -5.74 25.79
N ALA A 757 -16.95 -6.22 24.92
CA ALA A 757 -18.32 -6.58 25.27
C ALA A 757 -18.82 -7.75 24.43
N ASP A 758 -19.60 -8.65 25.05
CA ASP A 758 -20.42 -9.62 24.33
C ASP A 758 -21.68 -8.90 23.83
N LEU A 759 -21.80 -8.75 22.52
CA LEU A 759 -22.88 -8.03 21.86
C LEU A 759 -23.72 -9.03 21.07
N GLY A 760 -25.00 -9.13 21.41
CA GLY A 760 -25.98 -9.94 20.70
C GLY A 760 -26.39 -9.31 19.35
N ASN A 761 -27.70 -9.11 19.14
CA ASN A 761 -28.16 -8.40 17.95
C ASN A 761 -27.80 -6.90 18.02
N VAL A 762 -27.01 -6.42 17.06
CA VAL A 762 -26.60 -5.01 16.95
C VAL A 762 -27.35 -4.33 15.82
N VAL A 763 -28.11 -3.27 16.13
CA VAL A 763 -28.68 -2.35 15.14
C VAL A 763 -27.79 -1.11 15.10
N ALA A 764 -26.99 -0.99 14.04
CA ALA A 764 -26.08 0.13 13.80
C ALA A 764 -26.41 0.85 12.50
N GLY A 765 -25.92 2.09 12.36
CA GLY A 765 -25.81 2.77 11.07
C GLY A 765 -24.55 2.32 10.33
N ASP A 766 -23.89 3.26 9.65
CA ASP A 766 -22.64 2.99 8.93
C ASP A 766 -21.50 2.62 9.90
N LEU A 767 -20.83 1.50 9.61
CA LEU A 767 -19.68 1.00 10.36
C LEU A 767 -18.38 1.35 9.63
N TYR A 768 -17.61 2.31 10.17
CA TYR A 768 -16.35 2.75 9.59
C TYR A 768 -15.14 2.08 10.24
N GLY A 769 -14.15 1.67 9.42
CA GLY A 769 -12.87 1.15 9.89
C GLY A 769 -12.91 -0.23 10.57
N THR A 770 -14.05 -0.92 10.53
CA THR A 770 -14.23 -2.22 11.20
C THR A 770 -13.46 -3.35 10.53
N THR A 771 -12.98 -4.31 11.33
CA THR A 771 -12.54 -5.63 10.85
C THR A 771 -13.52 -6.69 11.36
N LEU A 772 -14.29 -7.28 10.46
CA LEU A 772 -15.28 -8.32 10.79
C LEU A 772 -14.70 -9.68 10.40
N HIS A 773 -14.70 -10.64 11.32
CA HIS A 773 -14.20 -11.99 11.06
C HIS A 773 -15.03 -13.02 11.83
N GLY A 774 -15.13 -14.25 11.32
CA GLY A 774 -15.95 -15.27 11.94
C GLY A 774 -15.84 -16.66 11.32
N GLY A 775 -16.30 -17.66 12.08
CA GLY A 775 -16.15 -19.08 11.75
C GLY A 775 -14.82 -19.67 12.24
N ALA A 776 -14.76 -21.00 12.37
CA ALA A 776 -13.63 -21.72 12.97
C ALA A 776 -12.27 -21.53 12.24
N GLY A 777 -12.28 -20.99 11.02
CA GLY A 777 -11.07 -20.64 10.28
C GLY A 777 -10.38 -19.34 10.75
N TYR A 778 -11.12 -18.34 11.23
CA TYR A 778 -10.60 -16.98 11.46
C TYR A 778 -10.71 -16.57 12.94
N PRO A 779 -9.83 -17.07 13.83
CA PRO A 779 -9.85 -16.72 15.26
C PRO A 779 -9.18 -15.38 15.59
N THR A 780 -8.74 -14.61 14.59
CA THR A 780 -8.04 -13.32 14.77
C THR A 780 -8.41 -12.33 13.67
N ASN A 781 -8.15 -11.04 13.92
CA ASN A 781 -8.34 -9.94 12.97
C ASN A 781 -7.24 -9.81 11.89
N ALA A 782 -6.40 -10.84 11.68
CA ALA A 782 -5.35 -10.80 10.67
C ALA A 782 -5.91 -11.13 9.27
N TYR A 783 -5.66 -10.25 8.28
CA TYR A 783 -6.02 -10.49 6.87
C TYR A 783 -5.13 -11.60 6.25
N LYS A 784 -5.46 -12.87 6.53
CA LYS A 784 -4.80 -14.07 6.01
C LYS A 784 -5.80 -15.22 5.96
N PHE A 785 -5.69 -16.10 4.96
CA PHE A 785 -6.45 -17.34 4.94
C PHE A 785 -6.09 -18.26 6.14
N PRO A 786 -7.05 -19.06 6.65
CA PRO A 786 -6.78 -20.11 7.63
C PRO A 786 -5.71 -21.08 7.15
N SER A 787 -4.77 -21.40 8.03
CA SER A 787 -3.86 -22.56 7.91
C SER A 787 -4.44 -23.84 8.54
N ASN A 788 -5.49 -23.72 9.36
CA ASN A 788 -6.29 -24.86 9.83
C ASN A 788 -7.24 -25.32 8.71
N GLY A 789 -7.86 -26.50 8.82
CA GLY A 789 -8.85 -26.99 7.85
C GLY A 789 -10.23 -26.29 7.94
N GLY A 790 -10.33 -25.19 8.68
CA GLY A 790 -11.58 -24.47 8.91
C GLY A 790 -12.02 -23.64 7.70
N LEU A 791 -13.31 -23.30 7.69
CA LEU A 791 -13.92 -22.32 6.79
C LEU A 791 -14.48 -21.17 7.63
N GLY A 792 -14.57 -19.98 7.05
CA GLY A 792 -15.07 -18.78 7.70
C GLY A 792 -14.97 -17.56 6.78
N PHE A 793 -14.99 -16.37 7.34
CA PHE A 793 -14.83 -15.11 6.61
C PHE A 793 -13.96 -14.11 7.36
N HIS A 794 -13.39 -13.17 6.60
CA HIS A 794 -12.72 -11.97 7.10
C HIS A 794 -12.96 -10.80 6.14
N LEU A 795 -13.37 -9.65 6.67
CA LEU A 795 -13.57 -8.39 5.96
C LEU A 795 -12.82 -7.27 6.67
N SER A 796 -11.94 -6.57 5.95
CA SER A 796 -11.27 -5.35 6.42
C SER A 796 -10.91 -4.42 5.25
N SER A 797 -10.18 -3.33 5.51
CA SER A 797 -9.67 -2.40 4.48
C SER A 797 -8.77 -3.05 3.41
N ALA A 798 -8.23 -4.24 3.67
CA ALA A 798 -7.48 -5.03 2.68
C ALA A 798 -8.39 -5.79 1.70
N GLY A 799 -9.64 -6.07 2.08
CA GLY A 799 -10.62 -6.79 1.27
C GLY A 799 -11.47 -7.79 2.04
N LEU A 800 -12.06 -8.73 1.29
CA LEU A 800 -12.84 -9.88 1.77
C LEU A 800 -12.11 -11.20 1.48
N LEU A 801 -12.02 -12.06 2.49
CA LEU A 801 -11.62 -13.46 2.37
C LEU A 801 -12.78 -14.35 2.80
N LEU A 802 -13.07 -15.39 2.03
CA LEU A 802 -14.05 -16.43 2.33
C LEU A 802 -13.41 -17.82 2.20
N GLY A 803 -13.76 -18.72 3.11
CA GLY A 803 -13.30 -20.10 3.07
C GLY A 803 -11.81 -20.27 3.34
N ASN A 804 -11.16 -21.13 2.56
CA ASN A 804 -9.79 -21.58 2.80
C ASN A 804 -9.04 -21.90 1.50
N TYR A 805 -7.95 -21.18 1.26
CA TYR A 805 -7.12 -21.31 0.05
C TYR A 805 -6.51 -22.72 -0.09
N SER A 806 -6.03 -23.31 1.02
CA SER A 806 -5.36 -24.62 1.02
C SER A 806 -6.28 -25.78 0.62
N LEU A 807 -7.59 -25.63 0.83
CA LEU A 807 -8.61 -26.63 0.49
C LEU A 807 -9.16 -26.49 -0.94
N GLY A 808 -8.69 -25.49 -1.70
CA GLY A 808 -9.30 -25.14 -3.00
C GLY A 808 -10.77 -24.74 -2.87
N LYS A 809 -11.16 -24.15 -1.73
CA LYS A 809 -12.54 -23.72 -1.42
C LYS A 809 -12.50 -22.30 -0.84
N TYR A 810 -12.22 -21.32 -1.69
CA TYR A 810 -11.98 -19.95 -1.26
C TYR A 810 -12.54 -18.91 -2.23
N ILE A 811 -12.72 -17.69 -1.71
CA ILE A 811 -12.83 -16.46 -2.49
C ILE A 811 -11.95 -15.41 -1.81
N GLU A 812 -11.06 -14.77 -2.56
CA GLU A 812 -10.35 -13.55 -2.20
C GLU A 812 -10.87 -12.40 -3.07
N MET A 813 -11.18 -11.26 -2.46
CA MET A 813 -11.49 -10.01 -3.15
C MET A 813 -10.72 -8.90 -2.43
N ARG A 814 -9.67 -8.36 -3.03
CA ARG A 814 -8.84 -7.31 -2.42
C ARG A 814 -9.33 -5.91 -2.78
N SER A 815 -8.95 -4.92 -1.99
CA SER A 815 -9.27 -3.50 -2.24
C SER A 815 -8.60 -2.90 -3.49
N ASP A 816 -7.61 -3.58 -4.09
CA ASP A 816 -6.97 -3.20 -5.35
C ASP A 816 -7.66 -3.78 -6.61
N GLY A 817 -8.84 -4.41 -6.46
CA GLY A 817 -9.62 -4.98 -7.56
C GLY A 817 -9.20 -6.39 -7.98
N PHE A 818 -8.26 -7.01 -7.26
CA PHE A 818 -7.95 -8.43 -7.43
C PHE A 818 -9.09 -9.30 -6.92
N VAL A 819 -9.45 -10.34 -7.69
CA VAL A 819 -10.38 -11.38 -7.27
C VAL A 819 -9.76 -12.75 -7.58
N ALA A 820 -9.78 -13.69 -6.64
CA ALA A 820 -9.35 -15.06 -6.90
C ALA A 820 -10.28 -16.07 -6.24
N MET A 821 -10.66 -17.09 -7.00
CA MET A 821 -11.41 -18.25 -6.56
C MET A 821 -11.05 -19.45 -7.45
N PRO A 822 -11.33 -20.69 -7.04
CA PRO A 822 -11.17 -21.85 -7.91
C PRO A 822 -11.91 -21.64 -9.25
N GLY A 823 -11.18 -21.72 -10.37
CA GLY A 823 -11.72 -21.50 -11.72
C GLY A 823 -11.59 -20.08 -12.27
N LEU A 824 -11.44 -19.03 -11.44
CA LEU A 824 -11.41 -17.62 -11.87
C LEU A 824 -10.41 -16.77 -11.08
N LYS A 825 -9.51 -16.09 -11.79
CA LYS A 825 -8.64 -15.03 -11.27
C LYS A 825 -8.83 -13.73 -12.07
N ILE A 826 -9.02 -12.60 -11.39
CA ILE A 826 -9.01 -11.25 -11.96
C ILE A 826 -7.82 -10.50 -11.36
N GLU A 827 -6.92 -10.00 -12.20
CA GLU A 827 -5.72 -9.28 -11.79
C GLU A 827 -5.37 -8.23 -12.86
N GLY A 828 -5.11 -6.99 -12.47
CA GLY A 828 -4.83 -5.89 -13.42
C GLY A 828 -5.97 -5.64 -14.42
N GLY A 829 -7.22 -5.88 -14.03
CA GLY A 829 -8.40 -5.79 -14.91
C GLY A 829 -8.59 -6.98 -15.87
N ARG A 830 -7.68 -7.96 -15.89
CA ARG A 830 -7.76 -9.15 -16.75
C ARG A 830 -8.37 -10.34 -16.00
N ALA A 831 -9.52 -10.83 -16.47
CA ALA A 831 -10.04 -12.13 -16.06
C ALA A 831 -9.29 -13.28 -16.74
N THR A 832 -8.97 -14.31 -15.97
CA THR A 832 -8.32 -15.55 -16.41
C THR A 832 -9.09 -16.72 -15.81
N PHE A 833 -9.53 -17.64 -16.65
CA PHE A 833 -10.22 -18.86 -16.24
C PHE A 833 -9.23 -20.02 -16.25
N SER A 834 -9.21 -20.82 -15.18
CA SER A 834 -8.30 -21.98 -15.07
C SER A 834 -8.91 -23.29 -15.57
N GLY A 835 -10.20 -23.29 -15.91
CA GLY A 835 -10.91 -24.41 -16.52
C GLY A 835 -11.80 -23.96 -17.68
N ASN A 836 -12.59 -24.88 -18.22
CA ASN A 836 -13.42 -24.61 -19.40
C ASN A 836 -14.48 -23.49 -19.18
N VAL A 837 -14.48 -22.52 -20.09
CA VAL A 837 -15.55 -21.52 -20.24
C VAL A 837 -16.62 -22.09 -21.17
N VAL A 838 -17.85 -22.16 -20.68
CA VAL A 838 -19.01 -22.69 -21.43
C VAL A 838 -20.10 -21.62 -21.49
N SER A 839 -20.44 -21.15 -22.69
CA SER A 839 -21.60 -20.27 -22.91
C SER A 839 -22.78 -21.06 -23.48
N GLY A 840 -23.95 -20.95 -22.84
CA GLY A 840 -25.15 -21.71 -23.19
C GLY A 840 -25.13 -23.14 -22.64
N THR A 841 -25.96 -23.45 -21.64
CA THR A 841 -26.10 -24.81 -21.08
C THR A 841 -27.40 -25.50 -21.52
N ALA A 842 -28.27 -24.80 -22.25
CA ALA A 842 -29.51 -25.35 -22.79
C ALA A 842 -29.28 -26.17 -24.08
N PRO A 843 -30.13 -27.17 -24.38
CA PRO A 843 -30.04 -27.91 -25.64
C PRO A 843 -30.39 -27.00 -26.82
N GLY A 844 -29.37 -26.55 -27.55
CA GLY A 844 -29.55 -25.73 -28.76
C GLY A 844 -28.21 -25.30 -29.35
N PHE A 845 -27.41 -24.56 -28.59
CA PHE A 845 -26.10 -24.09 -29.01
C PHE A 845 -25.23 -23.79 -27.79
N ARG A 846 -23.95 -24.19 -27.84
CA ARG A 846 -22.95 -23.77 -26.85
C ARG A 846 -21.57 -23.60 -27.44
N ILE A 847 -20.78 -22.72 -26.81
CA ILE A 847 -19.35 -22.56 -27.08
C ILE A 847 -18.57 -23.03 -25.86
N GLU A 848 -17.64 -23.95 -26.07
CA GLU A 848 -16.70 -24.44 -25.07
C GLU A 848 -15.28 -24.08 -25.45
N MET A 849 -14.54 -23.43 -24.56
CA MET A 849 -13.12 -23.12 -24.74
C MET A 849 -12.37 -23.28 -23.42
N GLY A 850 -11.19 -23.90 -23.43
CA GLY A 850 -10.41 -24.06 -22.20
C GLY A 850 -9.34 -25.14 -22.25
N PRO A 851 -8.57 -25.29 -21.16
CA PRO A 851 -7.44 -26.20 -21.08
C PRO A 851 -7.84 -27.67 -20.86
N ASP A 852 -9.03 -27.94 -20.29
CA ASP A 852 -9.37 -29.27 -19.76
C ASP A 852 -9.81 -30.27 -20.84
N ASP A 853 -10.27 -29.79 -21.99
CA ASP A 853 -10.69 -30.68 -23.08
C ASP A 853 -9.49 -31.34 -23.78
N PRO A 854 -9.43 -32.68 -23.94
CA PRO A 854 -8.28 -33.35 -24.51
C PRO A 854 -8.16 -33.22 -26.05
N VAL A 855 -9.23 -32.83 -26.75
CA VAL A 855 -9.31 -32.80 -28.23
C VAL A 855 -9.38 -31.37 -28.76
N TYR A 856 -10.23 -30.53 -28.16
CA TYR A 856 -10.58 -29.20 -28.66
C TYR A 856 -9.93 -28.09 -27.82
N ALA A 857 -9.25 -27.15 -28.46
CA ALA A 857 -8.92 -25.86 -27.86
C ALA A 857 -10.17 -24.95 -27.81
N MET A 858 -10.99 -25.02 -28.86
CA MET A 858 -12.30 -24.37 -28.95
C MET A 858 -13.28 -25.28 -29.70
N TRP A 859 -14.54 -25.31 -29.29
CA TRP A 859 -15.64 -26.01 -29.96
C TRP A 859 -16.92 -25.20 -29.83
N ALA A 860 -17.70 -25.11 -30.91
CA ALA A 860 -19.03 -24.51 -30.89
C ALA A 860 -20.00 -25.40 -31.69
N GLY A 861 -21.17 -25.69 -31.14
CA GLY A 861 -22.11 -26.62 -31.75
C GLY A 861 -23.30 -26.99 -30.88
N SER A 862 -24.05 -28.02 -31.29
CA SER A 862 -25.28 -28.48 -30.66
C SER A 862 -25.23 -29.99 -30.36
N GLY A 863 -25.84 -30.46 -29.26
CA GLY A 863 -25.76 -31.88 -28.87
C GLY A 863 -24.38 -32.34 -28.41
N THR A 864 -24.07 -33.63 -28.54
CA THR A 864 -22.81 -34.25 -28.05
C THR A 864 -21.58 -33.58 -28.65
N LYS A 865 -20.52 -33.35 -27.85
CA LYS A 865 -19.28 -32.71 -28.30
C LYS A 865 -18.47 -33.62 -29.25
N THR A 866 -18.71 -33.49 -30.54
CA THR A 866 -18.04 -34.25 -31.61
C THR A 866 -17.74 -33.34 -32.80
N ASP A 867 -16.91 -33.81 -33.74
CA ASP A 867 -16.65 -33.11 -35.01
C ASP A 867 -17.95 -32.91 -35.80
N THR A 868 -18.77 -33.97 -35.89
CA THR A 868 -20.05 -34.00 -36.63
C THR A 868 -21.03 -32.93 -36.17
N ASN A 869 -21.03 -32.64 -34.87
CA ASN A 869 -21.99 -31.76 -34.21
C ASN A 869 -21.46 -30.32 -34.03
N ALA A 870 -20.23 -30.07 -34.46
CA ALA A 870 -19.64 -28.74 -34.45
C ALA A 870 -20.16 -27.91 -35.62
N ILE A 871 -20.39 -26.62 -35.38
CA ILE A 871 -20.42 -25.58 -36.43
C ILE A 871 -19.10 -24.81 -36.48
N PHE A 872 -18.23 -24.97 -35.49
CA PHE A 872 -16.84 -24.49 -35.50
C PHE A 872 -16.02 -25.31 -34.51
N TYR A 873 -14.79 -25.66 -34.86
CA TYR A 873 -13.81 -26.12 -33.87
C TYR A 873 -12.38 -25.70 -34.22
N LEU A 874 -11.55 -25.64 -33.19
CA LEU A 874 -10.10 -25.71 -33.29
C LEU A 874 -9.61 -26.83 -32.36
N LYS A 875 -9.00 -27.86 -32.93
CA LYS A 875 -8.39 -28.96 -32.15
C LYS A 875 -7.02 -28.58 -31.61
N LYS A 876 -6.62 -29.21 -30.51
CA LYS A 876 -5.25 -29.11 -29.96
C LYS A 876 -4.17 -29.67 -30.91
N SER A 877 -4.56 -30.49 -31.89
CA SER A 877 -3.71 -30.92 -33.00
C SER A 877 -3.50 -29.86 -34.09
N GLY A 878 -4.12 -28.68 -33.98
CA GLY A 878 -4.10 -27.63 -34.99
C GLY A 878 -5.17 -27.76 -36.09
N ALA A 879 -5.90 -28.88 -36.15
CA ALA A 879 -6.99 -29.05 -37.10
C ALA A 879 -8.18 -28.14 -36.78
N GLY A 880 -8.50 -27.21 -37.69
CA GLY A 880 -9.67 -26.33 -37.59
C GLY A 880 -10.84 -26.81 -38.46
N TYR A 881 -12.04 -26.38 -38.11
CA TYR A 881 -13.25 -26.54 -38.92
C TYR A 881 -14.16 -25.33 -38.76
N PHE A 882 -14.75 -24.88 -39.87
CA PHE A 882 -15.76 -23.84 -39.93
C PHE A 882 -16.95 -24.40 -40.70
N GLY A 883 -18.12 -24.45 -40.06
CA GLY A 883 -19.37 -24.88 -40.67
C GLY A 883 -20.03 -23.74 -41.44
N GLY A 884 -20.15 -23.90 -42.76
CA GLY A 884 -20.73 -22.91 -43.66
C GLY A 884 -19.73 -22.32 -44.65
N SER A 885 -20.17 -21.35 -45.46
CA SER A 885 -19.34 -20.68 -46.46
C SER A 885 -18.64 -19.44 -45.86
N LEU A 886 -17.31 -19.36 -45.98
CA LEU A 886 -16.56 -18.16 -45.62
C LEU A 886 -16.78 -17.06 -46.68
N SER A 887 -17.79 -16.21 -46.48
CA SER A 887 -18.25 -15.21 -47.46
C SER A 887 -17.21 -14.12 -47.85
N ALA A 888 -16.02 -14.10 -47.24
CA ALA A 888 -15.01 -13.05 -47.44
C ALA A 888 -13.56 -13.49 -47.16
N GLY A 889 -13.12 -14.67 -47.63
CA GLY A 889 -11.70 -15.05 -47.53
C GLY A 889 -11.31 -16.25 -48.37
N THR A 890 -10.34 -16.09 -49.28
CA THR A 890 -9.73 -17.22 -50.01
C THR A 890 -8.64 -17.85 -49.16
N LEU A 891 -8.85 -19.09 -48.68
CA LEU A 891 -7.77 -19.88 -48.12
C LEU A 891 -6.89 -20.38 -49.27
N ARG A 892 -5.63 -19.94 -49.31
CA ARG A 892 -4.66 -20.33 -50.35
C ARG A 892 -3.55 -21.17 -49.71
N THR A 893 -3.35 -22.39 -50.19
CA THR A 893 -2.15 -23.17 -49.87
C THR A 893 -1.36 -23.43 -51.15
N ALA A 894 -0.09 -23.01 -51.15
CA ALA A 894 0.83 -23.14 -52.27
C ALA A 894 1.99 -24.05 -51.88
N VAL A 895 2.31 -25.03 -52.73
CA VAL A 895 3.48 -25.90 -52.59
C VAL A 895 4.30 -25.79 -53.87
N THR A 896 5.59 -25.47 -53.72
CA THR A 896 6.54 -25.33 -54.83
C THR A 896 7.64 -26.37 -54.69
N ASN A 897 7.89 -27.12 -55.75
CA ASN A 897 9.08 -27.95 -55.89
C ASN A 897 10.14 -27.21 -56.75
N PRO A 898 11.34 -26.93 -56.22
CA PRO A 898 12.44 -26.28 -56.94
C PRO A 898 13.44 -27.26 -57.58
N THR A 899 13.17 -28.58 -57.61
CA THR A 899 14.08 -29.55 -58.26
C THR A 899 14.10 -29.40 -59.78
N PHE A 900 15.25 -29.75 -60.36
CA PHE A 900 15.55 -29.63 -61.78
C PHE A 900 15.44 -30.98 -62.48
N GLY A 901 14.60 -31.08 -63.51
CA GLY A 901 14.46 -32.31 -64.28
C GLY A 901 13.30 -32.30 -65.27
N THR A 902 13.33 -33.27 -66.18
CA THR A 902 12.33 -33.41 -67.24
C THR A 902 11.04 -34.11 -66.79
N SER A 903 11.00 -34.67 -65.58
CA SER A 903 9.88 -35.46 -65.05
C SER A 903 9.66 -35.20 -63.55
N GLU A 904 9.37 -33.95 -63.20
CA GLU A 904 9.21 -33.51 -61.81
C GLU A 904 7.77 -33.67 -61.32
N SER A 905 7.58 -33.69 -60.00
CA SER A 905 6.23 -33.58 -59.42
C SER A 905 6.20 -32.85 -58.08
N VAL A 906 5.02 -32.36 -57.72
CA VAL A 906 4.74 -31.69 -56.44
C VAL A 906 3.37 -32.14 -55.92
N THR A 907 3.27 -32.43 -54.62
CA THR A 907 2.05 -32.92 -53.97
C THR A 907 1.55 -31.93 -52.94
N THR A 908 0.23 -31.80 -52.82
CA THR A 908 -0.43 -30.88 -51.88
C THR A 908 -1.74 -31.49 -51.35
N GLY A 909 -2.15 -31.09 -50.15
CA GLY A 909 -3.25 -31.68 -49.38
C GLY A 909 -2.78 -32.63 -48.28
N PRO A 910 -3.69 -33.31 -47.57
CA PRO A 910 -5.13 -33.43 -47.85
C PRO A 910 -5.97 -32.17 -47.60
N PHE A 911 -7.00 -31.96 -48.44
CA PHE A 911 -8.01 -30.88 -48.34
C PHE A 911 -9.43 -31.44 -48.21
N GLY A 912 -10.31 -30.79 -47.45
CA GLY A 912 -11.61 -31.34 -47.06
C GLY A 912 -12.78 -30.38 -47.29
N SER A 913 -13.27 -30.29 -48.52
CA SER A 913 -14.31 -29.32 -48.93
C SER A 913 -15.74 -29.66 -48.49
N ASN A 914 -15.96 -30.70 -47.69
CA ASN A 914 -17.27 -31.17 -47.21
C ASN A 914 -18.34 -31.31 -48.32
N GLY A 915 -17.95 -31.79 -49.51
CA GLY A 915 -18.82 -31.90 -50.69
C GLY A 915 -18.77 -30.73 -51.68
N GLY A 916 -18.05 -29.65 -51.37
CA GLY A 916 -17.77 -28.56 -52.30
C GLY A 916 -16.78 -28.92 -53.41
N ALA A 917 -16.73 -28.09 -54.45
CA ALA A 917 -15.65 -28.13 -55.44
C ALA A 917 -14.35 -27.54 -54.85
N ILE A 918 -13.19 -27.93 -55.40
CA ILE A 918 -11.89 -27.34 -55.03
C ILE A 918 -11.23 -26.81 -56.31
N THR A 919 -10.73 -25.58 -56.26
CA THR A 919 -9.96 -25.01 -57.38
C THR A 919 -8.48 -25.28 -57.18
N VAL A 920 -7.83 -25.80 -58.22
CA VAL A 920 -6.41 -26.18 -58.26
C VAL A 920 -5.74 -25.42 -59.40
N VAL A 921 -4.70 -24.68 -59.09
CA VAL A 921 -3.87 -23.96 -60.08
C VAL A 921 -2.50 -24.63 -60.12
N GLY A 922 -2.08 -25.12 -61.28
CA GLY A 922 -0.73 -25.65 -61.50
C GLY A 922 0.06 -24.71 -62.40
N SER A 923 1.34 -24.48 -62.08
CA SER A 923 2.22 -23.61 -62.87
C SER A 923 3.64 -24.10 -62.94
N ILE A 924 4.33 -23.80 -64.04
CA ILE A 924 5.78 -23.94 -64.18
C ILE A 924 6.39 -22.61 -64.59
N ASP A 925 7.55 -22.34 -64.01
CA ASP A 925 8.47 -21.26 -64.35
C ASP A 925 9.84 -21.92 -64.55
N MET A 926 10.31 -22.01 -65.79
CA MET A 926 11.57 -22.65 -66.14
C MET A 926 12.32 -21.81 -67.16
N TYR A 927 13.60 -21.59 -66.88
CA TYR A 927 14.51 -20.81 -67.70
C TYR A 927 15.83 -21.55 -67.83
N SER A 928 16.27 -21.78 -69.06
CA SER A 928 17.60 -22.31 -69.39
C SER A 928 18.29 -21.33 -70.32
N GLN A 929 19.55 -21.02 -70.08
CA GLN A 929 20.35 -20.18 -70.95
C GLN A 929 21.75 -20.75 -71.12
N GLU A 930 22.18 -20.87 -72.37
CA GLU A 930 23.56 -21.14 -72.77
C GLU A 930 24.19 -19.87 -73.34
N THR A 931 25.49 -19.69 -73.15
CA THR A 931 26.25 -18.53 -73.62
C THR A 931 27.63 -18.94 -74.13
N SER A 932 28.14 -18.29 -75.16
CA SER A 932 29.46 -18.57 -75.73
C SER A 932 30.05 -17.39 -76.48
N TYR A 933 31.34 -17.12 -76.26
CA TYR A 933 32.11 -16.22 -77.13
C TYR A 933 32.44 -16.87 -78.47
N ASN A 934 32.57 -18.20 -78.50
CA ASN A 934 33.17 -18.95 -79.61
C ASN A 934 32.15 -19.61 -80.56
N TYR A 935 30.88 -19.74 -80.15
CA TYR A 935 29.82 -20.40 -80.89
C TYR A 935 28.57 -19.53 -81.02
N ASN A 936 27.87 -19.69 -82.14
CA ASN A 936 26.51 -19.20 -82.38
C ASN A 936 25.52 -20.36 -82.23
N PHE A 937 24.36 -20.06 -81.67
CA PHE A 937 23.30 -21.01 -81.32
C PHE A 937 22.24 -21.07 -82.41
N SER A 938 21.78 -22.28 -82.76
CA SER A 938 20.53 -22.46 -83.48
C SER A 938 19.65 -23.47 -82.76
N ALA A 939 18.34 -23.38 -82.96
CA ALA A 939 17.41 -24.37 -82.43
C ALA A 939 17.67 -25.74 -83.09
N GLY A 940 17.89 -26.78 -82.28
CA GLY A 940 18.06 -28.15 -82.75
C GLY A 940 16.77 -28.78 -83.28
N ALA A 941 16.76 -30.09 -83.50
CA ALA A 941 15.54 -30.80 -83.89
C ALA A 941 14.59 -30.99 -82.70
N GLY A 942 13.28 -30.80 -82.89
CA GLY A 942 12.25 -31.06 -81.88
C GLY A 942 11.40 -29.84 -81.52
N THR A 943 10.77 -29.89 -80.34
CA THR A 943 9.93 -28.81 -79.79
C THR A 943 10.12 -28.70 -78.28
N THR A 944 10.30 -27.48 -77.77
CA THR A 944 10.25 -27.21 -76.33
C THR A 944 8.80 -27.15 -75.86
N GLY A 945 8.45 -27.91 -74.81
CA GLY A 945 7.10 -27.98 -74.26
C GLY A 945 7.06 -28.64 -72.89
N CYS A 946 5.96 -28.45 -72.16
CA CYS A 946 5.69 -29.13 -70.90
C CYS A 946 4.26 -29.68 -70.89
N THR A 947 4.11 -30.97 -70.63
CA THR A 947 2.81 -31.58 -70.33
C THR A 947 2.65 -31.68 -68.82
N PHE A 948 1.65 -30.99 -68.27
CA PHE A 948 1.21 -31.17 -66.89
C PHE A 948 0.19 -32.30 -66.82
N THR A 949 0.33 -33.20 -65.86
CA THR A 949 -0.73 -34.14 -65.46
C THR A 949 -1.05 -33.92 -63.99
N LEU A 950 -2.29 -33.49 -63.73
CA LEU A 950 -2.83 -33.36 -62.38
C LEU A 950 -3.46 -34.68 -61.97
N PHE A 951 -2.96 -35.25 -60.89
CA PHE A 951 -3.50 -36.42 -60.23
C PHE A 951 -4.29 -36.02 -58.97
N ARG A 952 -5.34 -36.78 -58.65
CA ARG A 952 -6.16 -36.67 -57.44
C ARG A 952 -6.29 -38.03 -56.75
N LYS A 953 -6.18 -38.03 -55.43
CA LYS A 953 -6.48 -39.15 -54.52
C LYS A 953 -7.59 -38.76 -53.54
N LEU A 954 -8.55 -39.66 -53.29
CA LEU A 954 -9.68 -39.46 -52.37
C LEU A 954 -9.52 -40.34 -51.11
N GLY A 955 -9.30 -39.72 -49.95
CA GLY A 955 -8.99 -40.42 -48.71
C GLY A 955 -7.60 -41.06 -48.69
N ASP A 956 -7.13 -41.46 -47.50
CA ASP A 956 -5.77 -41.98 -47.32
C ASP A 956 -5.51 -43.29 -48.07
N ASN A 957 -6.57 -44.07 -48.35
CA ASN A 957 -6.53 -45.35 -49.05
C ASN A 957 -7.05 -45.29 -50.50
N GLY A 958 -7.42 -44.12 -51.02
CA GLY A 958 -7.95 -44.00 -52.39
C GLY A 958 -6.93 -44.31 -53.48
N THR A 959 -7.40 -44.77 -54.63
CA THR A 959 -6.58 -44.86 -55.85
C THR A 959 -6.26 -43.45 -56.36
N GLU A 960 -5.01 -43.22 -56.74
CA GLU A 960 -4.61 -41.98 -57.40
C GLU A 960 -5.04 -42.01 -58.88
N THR A 961 -5.70 -40.95 -59.35
CA THR A 961 -6.31 -40.86 -60.68
C THR A 961 -5.89 -39.58 -61.38
N ALA A 962 -5.50 -39.65 -62.66
CA ALA A 962 -5.28 -38.45 -63.47
C ALA A 962 -6.64 -37.78 -63.74
N VAL A 963 -6.78 -36.51 -63.36
CA VAL A 963 -8.04 -35.74 -63.46
C VAL A 963 -7.98 -34.61 -64.48
N HIS A 964 -6.78 -34.13 -64.82
CA HIS A 964 -6.59 -33.10 -65.84
C HIS A 964 -5.20 -33.22 -66.46
N THR A 965 -5.10 -32.90 -67.76
CA THR A 965 -3.83 -32.82 -68.48
C THR A 965 -3.83 -31.53 -69.29
N PHE A 966 -2.75 -30.75 -69.17
CA PHE A 966 -2.59 -29.47 -69.86
C PHE A 966 -1.23 -29.42 -70.57
N TYR A 967 -1.19 -28.88 -71.78
CA TYR A 967 0.05 -28.71 -72.55
C TYR A 967 0.43 -27.24 -72.64
N LEU A 968 1.67 -26.93 -72.25
CA LEU A 968 2.29 -25.63 -72.37
C LEU A 968 3.38 -25.70 -73.45
N ALA A 969 3.24 -24.89 -74.50
CA ALA A 969 4.32 -24.68 -75.47
C ALA A 969 5.43 -23.82 -74.84
N GLY A 970 6.69 -24.17 -75.12
CA GLY A 970 7.84 -23.37 -74.71
C GLY A 970 8.34 -22.45 -75.83
N SER A 971 9.16 -21.48 -75.45
CA SER A 971 9.89 -20.63 -76.39
C SER A 971 11.38 -20.98 -76.39
N ILE A 972 11.98 -20.94 -77.58
CA ILE A 972 13.43 -20.96 -77.78
C ILE A 972 13.81 -19.68 -78.56
N GLY A 973 14.88 -19.02 -78.14
CA GLY A 973 15.42 -17.81 -78.77
C GLY A 973 16.94 -17.81 -78.68
N TYR A 974 17.59 -17.02 -79.53
CA TYR A 974 19.05 -16.92 -79.54
C TYR A 974 19.51 -15.58 -80.14
N ASP A 975 20.55 -15.02 -79.53
CA ASP A 975 21.24 -13.80 -79.96
C ASP A 975 22.65 -14.18 -80.41
N ASN A 976 22.88 -14.11 -81.73
CA ASN A 976 24.11 -14.56 -82.37
C ASN A 976 24.93 -13.39 -82.89
N PHE A 977 26.25 -13.48 -82.74
CA PHE A 977 27.19 -12.44 -83.14
C PHE A 977 28.28 -13.02 -84.06
N THR A 978 28.79 -12.20 -84.97
CA THR A 978 29.85 -12.61 -85.89
C THR A 978 31.25 -12.46 -85.29
N SER A 979 31.42 -11.60 -84.28
CA SER A 979 32.69 -11.45 -83.55
C SER A 979 32.85 -12.54 -82.48
N VAL A 980 34.11 -12.88 -82.20
CA VAL A 980 34.52 -13.70 -81.05
C VAL A 980 34.64 -12.90 -79.76
N ASP A 981 34.66 -11.56 -79.85
CA ASP A 981 34.68 -10.66 -78.68
C ASP A 981 33.27 -10.41 -78.10
N ASP A 982 32.22 -10.75 -78.85
CA ASP A 982 30.82 -10.58 -78.46
C ASP A 982 30.24 -11.91 -77.93
N LEU A 983 29.60 -11.88 -76.76
CA LEU A 983 28.98 -13.06 -76.16
C LEU A 983 27.64 -13.38 -76.86
N SER A 984 27.56 -14.53 -77.52
CA SER A 984 26.30 -15.04 -78.05
C SER A 984 25.54 -15.81 -76.98
N SER A 985 24.21 -15.87 -77.07
CA SER A 985 23.38 -16.62 -76.12
C SER A 985 22.24 -17.38 -76.80
N GLY A 986 21.86 -18.51 -76.20
CA GLY A 986 20.64 -19.24 -76.50
C GLY A 986 19.80 -19.33 -75.23
N THR A 987 18.51 -18.98 -75.29
CA THR A 987 17.58 -19.02 -74.15
C THR A 987 16.38 -19.90 -74.46
N ILE A 988 15.99 -20.75 -73.50
CA ILE A 988 14.80 -21.60 -73.54
C ILE A 988 13.93 -21.27 -72.32
N SER A 989 12.62 -21.13 -72.51
CA SER A 989 11.70 -20.80 -71.43
C SER A 989 10.39 -21.58 -71.51
N LEU A 990 9.90 -22.01 -70.36
CA LEU A 990 8.60 -22.66 -70.16
C LEU A 990 7.90 -21.99 -68.98
N ASN A 991 7.07 -20.99 -69.28
CA ASN A 991 6.41 -20.16 -68.27
C ASN A 991 4.91 -20.18 -68.51
N GLY A 992 4.14 -20.69 -67.55
CA GLY A 992 2.69 -20.81 -67.73
C GLY A 992 1.97 -21.47 -66.55
N SER A 993 0.64 -21.34 -66.56
CA SER A 993 -0.23 -21.96 -65.56
C SER A 993 -1.55 -22.42 -66.18
N PHE A 994 -2.22 -23.34 -65.49
CA PHE A 994 -3.60 -23.75 -65.77
C PHE A 994 -4.42 -23.71 -64.47
N THR A 995 -5.74 -23.56 -64.61
CA THR A 995 -6.69 -23.67 -63.50
C THR A 995 -7.65 -24.83 -63.77
N PHE A 996 -7.83 -25.70 -62.79
CA PHE A 996 -8.76 -26.82 -62.81
C PHE A 996 -9.69 -26.73 -61.60
N VAL A 997 -11.00 -26.75 -61.83
CA VAL A 997 -12.00 -26.85 -60.76
C VAL A 997 -12.39 -28.32 -60.65
N ASP A 998 -12.07 -28.97 -59.53
CA ASP A 998 -12.45 -30.36 -59.27
C ASP A 998 -13.95 -30.44 -58.89
N PRO A 999 -14.82 -30.97 -59.78
CA PRO A 999 -16.27 -30.91 -59.59
C PRO A 999 -16.79 -32.02 -58.66
N VAL A 1000 -15.91 -32.89 -58.14
CA VAL A 1000 -16.33 -33.98 -57.25
C VAL A 1000 -16.99 -33.41 -56.01
N GLN A 1001 -18.15 -33.97 -55.66
CA GLN A 1001 -18.89 -33.66 -54.44
C GLN A 1001 -18.66 -34.76 -53.41
N SER A 1002 -17.46 -34.77 -52.81
CA SER A 1002 -17.09 -35.75 -51.79
C SER A 1002 -16.69 -35.08 -50.47
N THR A 1003 -17.08 -35.71 -49.37
CA THR A 1003 -16.65 -35.39 -48.00
C THR A 1003 -15.32 -36.05 -47.62
N LEU A 1004 -14.81 -36.99 -48.44
CA LEU A 1004 -13.48 -37.56 -48.25
C LEU A 1004 -12.40 -36.53 -48.62
N PRO A 1005 -11.27 -36.48 -47.88
CA PRO A 1005 -10.21 -35.54 -48.17
C PRO A 1005 -9.56 -35.80 -49.54
N ARG A 1006 -9.08 -34.75 -50.18
CA ARG A 1006 -8.47 -34.76 -51.51
C ARG A 1006 -7.01 -34.37 -51.43
N THR A 1007 -6.15 -35.22 -51.97
CA THR A 1007 -4.73 -34.92 -52.19
C THR A 1007 -4.50 -34.77 -53.69
N TYR A 1008 -3.79 -33.73 -54.08
CA TYR A 1008 -3.47 -33.44 -55.48
C TYR A 1008 -1.97 -33.57 -55.70
N ARG A 1009 -1.56 -34.22 -56.80
CA ARG A 1009 -0.17 -34.29 -57.24
C ARG A 1009 -0.07 -33.80 -58.67
N LEU A 1010 0.68 -32.73 -58.88
CA LEU A 1010 1.00 -32.21 -60.19
C LEU A 1010 2.31 -32.83 -60.66
N ALA A 1011 2.31 -33.53 -61.79
CA ALA A 1011 3.52 -34.00 -62.45
C ALA A 1011 3.74 -33.27 -63.78
N THR A 1012 4.99 -33.10 -64.17
CA THR A 1012 5.39 -32.56 -65.47
C THR A 1012 6.08 -33.62 -66.32
N ALA A 1013 5.96 -33.48 -67.63
CA ALA A 1013 6.81 -34.14 -68.61
C ALA A 1013 7.29 -33.07 -69.59
N ILE A 1014 8.56 -32.71 -69.51
CA ILE A 1014 9.17 -31.64 -70.32
C ILE A 1014 9.84 -32.26 -71.54
N THR A 1015 9.45 -31.79 -72.72
CA THR A 1015 10.20 -32.01 -73.96
C THR A 1015 11.11 -30.80 -74.16
N HIS A 1016 12.41 -31.06 -74.33
CA HIS A 1016 13.43 -30.02 -74.47
C HIS A 1016 14.07 -30.11 -75.85
N GLN A 1017 14.25 -28.95 -76.49
CA GLN A 1017 14.98 -28.81 -77.74
C GLN A 1017 16.40 -28.36 -77.41
N GLU A 1018 17.41 -29.18 -77.72
CA GLU A 1018 18.81 -28.80 -77.47
C GLU A 1018 19.28 -27.71 -78.46
N PHE A 1019 20.23 -26.88 -78.03
CA PHE A 1019 20.90 -25.96 -78.93
C PHE A 1019 21.90 -26.70 -79.82
N THR A 1020 21.93 -26.33 -81.11
CA THR A 1020 23.00 -26.73 -82.02
C THR A 1020 24.04 -25.61 -82.07
N HIS A 1021 25.30 -25.94 -81.80
CA HIS A 1021 26.40 -24.97 -81.75
C HIS A 1021 27.15 -24.91 -83.08
N SER A 1022 27.17 -23.72 -83.68
CA SER A 1022 27.91 -23.42 -84.90
C SER A 1022 29.12 -22.55 -84.57
N LYS A 1023 30.32 -23.01 -84.90
CA LYS A 1023 31.57 -22.32 -84.53
C LYS A 1023 31.69 -20.99 -85.28
N LYS A 1024 32.03 -19.90 -84.59
CA LYS A 1024 32.27 -18.58 -85.20
C LYS A 1024 33.54 -18.57 -86.05
N ILE A 1025 33.55 -17.71 -87.08
CA ILE A 1025 34.71 -17.52 -87.96
C ILE A 1025 35.85 -16.91 -87.14
N GLY A 1026 37.01 -17.57 -87.11
CA GLY A 1026 38.19 -17.13 -86.35
C GLY A 1026 38.30 -17.68 -84.92
N ALA A 1027 37.27 -18.35 -84.38
CA ALA A 1027 37.34 -18.90 -83.02
C ALA A 1027 38.38 -20.05 -82.88
N PRO A 1028 38.99 -20.26 -81.69
CA PRO A 1028 39.77 -21.45 -81.38
C PRO A 1028 38.92 -22.75 -81.39
N PRO A 1029 39.51 -23.93 -81.55
CA PRO A 1029 38.80 -25.22 -81.52
C PRO A 1029 38.57 -25.72 -80.07
N ILE A 1030 38.07 -24.84 -79.21
CA ILE A 1030 37.81 -25.12 -77.79
C ILE A 1030 36.31 -24.93 -77.57
N LEU A 1031 35.65 -25.92 -76.94
CA LEU A 1031 34.25 -25.80 -76.54
C LEU A 1031 34.17 -24.96 -75.26
N ASP A 1032 33.50 -23.82 -75.35
CA ASP A 1032 33.32 -22.85 -74.27
C ASP A 1032 31.84 -22.46 -74.26
N ILE A 1033 31.06 -23.16 -73.44
CA ILE A 1033 29.63 -22.94 -73.24
C ILE A 1033 29.42 -22.75 -71.73
N GLY A 1034 29.13 -21.52 -71.34
CA GLY A 1034 28.63 -21.17 -70.01
C GLY A 1034 27.10 -21.17 -69.99
N GLY A 1035 26.48 -21.11 -68.81
CA GLY A 1035 25.02 -21.07 -68.75
C GLY A 1035 24.43 -21.00 -67.36
N SER A 1036 23.11 -20.85 -67.32
CA SER A 1036 22.30 -20.88 -66.10
C SER A 1036 21.00 -21.65 -66.33
N TYR A 1037 20.52 -22.33 -65.29
CA TYR A 1037 19.29 -23.11 -65.33
C TYR A 1037 18.47 -22.87 -64.06
N SER A 1038 17.16 -22.70 -64.22
CA SER A 1038 16.20 -22.65 -63.11
C SER A 1038 14.87 -23.29 -63.52
N GLN A 1039 14.18 -23.87 -62.53
CA GLN A 1039 12.87 -24.51 -62.67
C GLN A 1039 12.13 -24.38 -61.34
N ARG A 1040 10.84 -24.08 -61.40
CA ARG A 1040 9.92 -24.09 -60.26
C ARG A 1040 8.59 -24.65 -60.71
N LEU A 1041 8.22 -25.80 -60.16
CA LEU A 1041 6.89 -26.39 -60.33
C LEU A 1041 6.05 -26.05 -59.11
N THR A 1042 4.95 -25.32 -59.29
CA THR A 1042 4.07 -24.92 -58.18
C THR A 1042 2.66 -25.46 -58.38
N ILE A 1043 2.04 -25.90 -57.28
CA ILE A 1043 0.61 -26.17 -57.19
C ILE A 1043 0.00 -25.32 -56.08
N ILE A 1044 -1.11 -24.66 -56.38
CA ILE A 1044 -1.90 -23.85 -55.45
C ILE A 1044 -3.29 -24.46 -55.38
N THR A 1045 -3.85 -24.59 -54.18
CA THR A 1045 -5.25 -24.96 -54.00
C THR A 1045 -6.01 -23.86 -53.27
N THR A 1046 -7.28 -23.70 -53.64
CA THR A 1046 -8.24 -22.80 -53.01
C THR A 1046 -9.61 -23.44 -52.95
N GLU A 1047 -10.21 -23.41 -51.76
CA GLU A 1047 -11.64 -23.65 -51.55
C GLU A 1047 -12.41 -22.31 -51.68
#